data_AF-A0A1M4NJD9-F1
#
_entry.id   AF-A0A1M4NJD9-F1
#
_cell.length_a   1.000
_cell.length_b   1.000
_cell.length_c   1.000
_cell.angle_alpha   90.00
_cell.angle_beta   90.00
_cell.angle_gamma   90.00
#
_symmetry.space_group_name_H-M   'P 1'
#
loop_
_entity.id
_entity.type
_entity.pdbx_description
1 polymer ?
#
loop_
_entity_poly.entity_id
_entity_poly.type
_entity_poly.pdbx_seq_one_letter_code
_entity_poly.pdbx_strand_id
1 'polypeptide(L)'
;MFASKNERKVHYSIRKFSIGVASVAVASLVMGSVVHATEKEVTTQVPTYSNMAKTEHRKAAKQVVDEYIEKMLREIQLDRRKHTQNFAFNMKLSAIKTEYLYGLKEKSEAELPSEVKAKLDAAFEQFKKDTLKLGEKVAEAEKKVAEAEKKAKAQKEEDRRNYPTITYKTLDLEIAESDVEVKKAELELLKEEAKTRNKDTIKQAKAKVESKKAEATKLEEIKTDREQAEATRLKKIKTDREEAEEVKDKPKKRTKRGALGEPATPDKKENDAKSSYSSVGEETLPSPSLKPGKKVAEAEKKVEEAEKKAKAQKEEDRRNYPTNTYKTLDLEIAESDVKVKEAELELVKEEAKESRNEEKIKQVKAKVESKKAEATRLEKIKTDRKKAEEEAKRKAAEEDKVKEKAAEQPQPAPAPQPAPAPKPEKPAEQPKPEKTDDQQAEEDYARRSEEEYNRLTQQQPPKAEKPAQPSTPKTGWKQENGMWYFYNTDGSMATGWLQNNGSWYYLNSNGAMATGWLQNNGSWYYLNANGSMATGWLQNNGSWYYLNANGSMATGWLQNNGSWYYLNANGDMATGWLQYNGSWYYLNANGDMATGWVKDGDTWYYLEASGAMKASQWFKVSDKWYYVNGSGALAVNTTVDSYGVNANGEWVN
;
A
#
# COMPACT_ATOMS: atom_id res chain seq x y z
N MET A 1 9.43 17.91 -100.49
CA MET A 1 10.87 17.86 -100.86
C MET A 1 11.69 18.28 -99.65
N PHE A 2 12.88 17.69 -99.50
CA PHE A 2 13.95 18.02 -98.53
C PHE A 2 13.64 18.01 -97.02
N ALA A 3 14.65 17.57 -96.28
CA ALA A 3 14.73 17.57 -94.83
C ALA A 3 16.08 18.19 -94.41
N SER A 4 16.22 18.56 -93.15
CA SER A 4 17.53 18.82 -92.53
C SER A 4 17.56 18.32 -91.09
N LYS A 5 18.75 17.94 -90.62
CA LYS A 5 18.99 17.39 -89.28
C LYS A 5 19.60 18.45 -88.36
N ASN A 6 19.16 18.52 -87.11
CA ASN A 6 19.94 17.96 -85.99
C ASN A 6 19.30 18.23 -84.64
N GLU A 7 19.48 17.28 -83.72
CA GLU A 7 19.12 17.41 -82.31
C GLU A 7 20.27 18.00 -81.50
N ARG A 8 19.96 18.83 -80.51
CA ARG A 8 20.79 18.96 -79.29
C ARG A 8 20.02 19.56 -78.11
N LYS A 9 19.20 18.76 -77.41
CA LYS A 9 18.78 19.08 -76.04
C LYS A 9 19.82 18.52 -75.06
N VAL A 10 20.42 19.40 -74.26
CA VAL A 10 21.50 19.04 -73.33
C VAL A 10 20.92 18.38 -72.07
N HIS A 11 21.33 17.13 -71.81
CA HIS A 11 21.07 16.48 -70.53
C HIS A 11 22.01 17.02 -69.45
N TYR A 12 21.49 17.73 -68.45
CA TYR A 12 22.23 17.98 -67.21
C TYR A 12 22.14 16.74 -66.30
N SER A 13 23.24 15.99 -66.23
CA SER A 13 23.37 14.85 -65.33
C SER A 13 23.67 15.33 -63.91
N ILE A 14 22.65 15.32 -63.04
CA ILE A 14 22.82 15.55 -61.61
C ILE A 14 23.63 14.39 -61.02
N ARG A 15 24.94 14.55 -60.93
CA ARG A 15 25.81 13.65 -60.16
C ARG A 15 25.35 13.70 -58.70
N LYS A 16 24.82 12.57 -58.21
CA LYS A 16 24.51 12.37 -56.79
C LYS A 16 25.80 12.35 -55.97
N PHE A 17 26.31 13.53 -55.58
CA PHE A 17 27.33 13.62 -54.55
C PHE A 17 26.71 13.23 -53.22
N SER A 18 26.91 11.96 -52.83
CA SER A 18 26.44 11.39 -51.58
C SER A 18 27.29 11.87 -50.40
N ILE A 19 27.22 13.16 -50.09
CA ILE A 19 27.83 13.75 -48.90
C ILE A 19 27.13 13.15 -47.67
N GLY A 20 27.89 12.42 -46.87
CA GLY A 20 27.38 11.66 -45.72
C GLY A 20 26.68 12.55 -44.69
N VAL A 21 25.55 12.07 -44.16
CA VAL A 21 24.68 12.85 -43.25
C VAL A 21 25.42 13.29 -41.97
N ALA A 22 26.43 12.53 -41.53
CA ALA A 22 27.25 12.84 -40.35
C ALA A 22 28.02 14.17 -40.46
N SER A 23 28.61 14.49 -41.61
CA SER A 23 29.52 15.64 -41.74
C SER A 23 28.86 17.01 -41.51
N VAL A 24 27.55 17.12 -41.76
CA VAL A 24 26.78 18.36 -41.58
C VAL A 24 26.46 18.62 -40.10
N ALA A 25 26.26 17.57 -39.30
CA ALA A 25 26.06 17.70 -37.86
C ALA A 25 27.34 18.20 -37.16
N VAL A 26 28.51 17.61 -37.47
CA VAL A 26 29.80 18.01 -36.89
C VAL A 26 30.14 19.47 -37.23
N ALA A 27 29.95 19.89 -38.49
CA ALA A 27 30.14 21.27 -38.92
C ALA A 27 29.28 22.27 -38.13
N SER A 28 28.06 21.87 -37.74
CA SER A 28 27.12 22.69 -36.96
C SER A 28 27.56 22.84 -35.49
N LEU A 29 28.17 21.80 -34.91
CA LEU A 29 28.72 21.83 -33.55
C LEU A 29 30.01 22.65 -33.45
N VAL A 30 30.76 22.78 -34.56
CA VAL A 30 32.03 23.53 -34.61
C VAL A 30 31.83 25.03 -34.85
N MET A 31 30.80 25.45 -35.58
CA MET A 31 30.59 26.87 -35.96
C MET A 31 29.74 27.69 -34.97
N GLY A 32 29.30 27.12 -33.85
CA GLY A 32 28.43 27.80 -32.87
C GLY A 32 29.06 28.97 -32.09
N SER A 33 30.37 29.21 -32.23
CA SER A 33 31.11 30.24 -31.48
C SER A 33 31.31 31.53 -32.27
N VAL A 34 30.22 32.26 -32.55
CA VAL A 34 30.28 33.66 -33.04
C VAL A 34 30.63 34.57 -31.85
N VAL A 35 31.92 34.71 -31.59
CA VAL A 35 32.44 35.69 -30.62
C VAL A 35 32.17 37.09 -31.16
N HIS A 36 31.43 37.91 -30.42
CA HIS A 36 31.34 39.34 -30.70
C HIS A 36 32.69 39.98 -30.36
N ALA A 37 33.45 40.38 -31.38
CA ALA A 37 34.67 41.14 -31.19
C ALA A 37 34.33 42.59 -30.82
N THR A 38 34.41 42.92 -29.52
CA THR A 38 34.51 44.30 -29.06
C THR A 38 35.97 44.58 -28.69
N GLU A 39 36.59 45.52 -29.41
CA GLU A 39 38.00 45.84 -29.23
C GLU A 39 38.25 46.55 -27.89
N LYS A 40 39.04 45.92 -27.03
CA LYS A 40 39.85 46.61 -26.02
C LYS A 40 41.22 45.96 -25.92
N GLU A 41 42.23 46.66 -26.45
CA GLU A 41 43.62 46.27 -26.32
C GLU A 41 44.07 46.36 -24.85
N VAL A 42 44.52 45.24 -24.28
CA VAL A 42 45.44 45.24 -23.13
C VAL A 42 46.45 44.10 -23.30
N THR A 43 47.68 44.47 -23.68
CA THR A 43 48.94 43.77 -23.45
C THR A 43 49.01 42.27 -23.77
N THR A 44 49.63 41.92 -24.90
CA THR A 44 50.01 40.56 -25.28
C THR A 44 50.97 39.93 -24.25
N GLN A 45 50.53 38.90 -23.51
CA GLN A 45 51.45 38.05 -22.76
C GLN A 45 52.05 36.98 -23.68
N VAL A 46 53.37 36.82 -23.62
CA VAL A 46 54.09 35.74 -24.31
C VAL A 46 53.65 34.38 -23.73
N PRO A 47 53.30 33.37 -24.56
CA PRO A 47 52.80 32.09 -24.07
C PRO A 47 53.91 31.31 -23.36
N THR A 48 53.86 31.28 -22.03
CA THR A 48 54.68 30.39 -21.19
C THR A 48 54.34 28.92 -21.42
N TYR A 49 55.32 28.05 -21.20
CA TYR A 49 55.24 26.61 -21.48
C TYR A 49 54.03 25.91 -20.85
N SER A 50 53.62 26.34 -19.64
CA SER A 50 52.43 25.84 -18.94
C SER A 50 51.11 26.21 -19.63
N ASN A 51 51.04 27.36 -20.30
CA ASN A 51 49.87 27.76 -21.09
C ASN A 51 49.79 26.95 -22.40
N MET A 52 50.92 26.72 -23.07
CA MET A 52 50.97 25.85 -24.25
C MET A 52 50.56 24.40 -23.92
N ALA A 53 51.10 23.83 -22.83
CA ALA A 53 50.70 22.50 -22.34
C ALA A 53 49.20 22.42 -22.04
N LYS A 54 48.61 23.44 -21.38
CA LYS A 54 47.16 23.53 -21.17
C LYS A 54 46.36 23.56 -22.46
N THR A 55 46.84 24.24 -23.50
CA THR A 55 46.21 24.23 -24.83
C THR A 55 46.26 22.84 -25.48
N GLU A 56 47.41 22.16 -25.43
CA GLU A 56 47.60 20.82 -26.00
C GLU A 56 46.76 19.75 -25.28
N HIS A 57 46.77 19.71 -23.95
CA HIS A 57 45.93 18.78 -23.17
C HIS A 57 44.42 19.00 -23.41
N ARG A 58 43.97 20.26 -23.49
CA ARG A 58 42.56 20.58 -23.77
C ARG A 58 42.15 20.25 -25.21
N LYS A 59 43.10 20.28 -26.15
CA LYS A 59 42.92 19.86 -27.56
C LYS A 59 42.82 18.34 -27.68
N ALA A 60 43.68 17.58 -26.99
CA ALA A 60 43.60 16.12 -26.93
C ALA A 60 42.29 15.64 -26.29
N ALA A 61 41.91 16.19 -25.12
CA ALA A 61 40.64 15.86 -24.48
C ALA A 61 39.41 16.23 -25.34
N LYS A 62 39.50 17.32 -26.12
CA LYS A 62 38.46 17.68 -27.10
C LYS A 62 38.35 16.63 -28.22
N GLN A 63 39.45 16.08 -28.71
CA GLN A 63 39.43 15.00 -29.72
C GLN A 63 38.78 13.73 -29.15
N VAL A 64 39.18 13.29 -27.95
CA VAL A 64 38.62 12.07 -27.32
C VAL A 64 37.09 12.14 -27.15
N VAL A 65 36.55 13.28 -26.73
CA VAL A 65 35.09 13.45 -26.60
C VAL A 65 34.38 13.63 -27.96
N ASP A 66 35.02 14.27 -28.93
CA ASP A 66 34.47 14.41 -30.29
C ASP A 66 34.44 13.08 -31.05
N GLU A 67 35.46 12.23 -30.91
CA GLU A 67 35.49 10.87 -31.49
C GLU A 67 34.41 9.96 -30.86
N TYR A 68 34.17 10.08 -29.55
CA TYR A 68 33.08 9.34 -28.89
C TYR A 68 31.70 9.79 -29.40
N ILE A 69 31.48 11.11 -29.51
CA ILE A 69 30.24 11.67 -30.06
C ILE A 69 30.07 11.27 -31.53
N GLU A 70 31.12 11.32 -32.35
CA GLU A 70 31.07 10.88 -33.75
C GLU A 70 30.74 9.39 -33.89
N LYS A 71 31.33 8.51 -33.07
CA LYS A 71 30.99 7.09 -33.06
C LYS A 71 29.50 6.89 -32.79
N MET A 72 29.00 7.48 -31.70
CA MET A 72 27.60 7.35 -31.29
C MET A 72 26.64 7.99 -32.32
N LEU A 73 27.03 9.08 -32.99
CA LEU A 73 26.27 9.68 -34.11
C LEU A 73 26.21 8.77 -35.35
N ARG A 74 27.27 7.99 -35.64
CA ARG A 74 27.28 7.03 -36.76
C ARG A 74 26.33 5.85 -36.53
N GLU A 75 26.01 5.54 -35.28
CA GLU A 75 25.05 4.50 -34.88
C GLU A 75 23.57 4.96 -35.00
N ILE A 76 23.29 6.24 -35.32
CA ILE A 76 21.92 6.78 -35.45
C ILE A 76 21.67 7.46 -36.81
N GLN A 77 20.57 7.10 -37.46
CA GLN A 77 20.07 7.84 -38.64
C GLN A 77 19.27 9.09 -38.23
N LEU A 78 19.92 10.26 -38.28
CA LEU A 78 19.28 11.57 -38.08
C LEU A 78 18.26 11.87 -39.20
N ASP A 79 16.96 11.83 -38.89
CA ASP A 79 15.92 12.30 -39.82
C ASP A 79 15.95 13.83 -39.92
N ARG A 80 16.26 14.35 -41.12
CA ARG A 80 16.30 15.79 -41.40
C ARG A 80 14.97 16.52 -41.12
N ARG A 81 13.85 15.80 -41.09
CA ARG A 81 12.51 16.35 -40.80
C ARG A 81 12.29 16.60 -39.31
N LYS A 82 13.11 16.05 -38.41
CA LYS A 82 13.04 16.23 -36.95
C LYS A 82 13.97 17.34 -36.46
N HIS A 83 14.00 18.47 -37.19
CA HIS A 83 14.95 19.57 -36.98
C HIS A 83 15.01 20.06 -35.53
N THR A 84 13.87 20.25 -34.87
CA THR A 84 13.79 20.72 -33.48
C THR A 84 14.38 19.71 -32.49
N GLN A 85 14.11 18.41 -32.67
CA GLN A 85 14.68 17.36 -31.83
C GLN A 85 16.20 17.26 -32.05
N ASN A 86 16.65 17.30 -33.30
CA ASN A 86 18.08 17.25 -33.66
C ASN A 86 18.84 18.45 -33.07
N PHE A 87 18.25 19.65 -33.11
CA PHE A 87 18.82 20.86 -32.50
C PHE A 87 18.91 20.75 -30.97
N ALA A 88 17.83 20.35 -30.30
CA ALA A 88 17.82 20.15 -28.84
C ALA A 88 18.84 19.08 -28.38
N PHE A 89 19.04 18.04 -29.19
CA PHE A 89 20.05 17.01 -28.95
C PHE A 89 21.48 17.53 -29.11
N ASN A 90 21.77 18.23 -30.21
CA ASN A 90 23.07 18.88 -30.42
C ASN A 90 23.41 19.88 -29.30
N MET A 91 22.42 20.62 -28.79
CA MET A 91 22.60 21.51 -27.63
C MET A 91 22.99 20.74 -26.35
N LYS A 92 22.34 19.59 -26.06
CA LYS A 92 22.72 18.74 -24.92
C LYS A 92 24.13 18.16 -25.04
N LEU A 93 24.50 17.65 -26.23
CA LEU A 93 25.85 17.15 -26.49
C LEU A 93 26.90 18.26 -26.34
N SER A 94 26.62 19.46 -26.84
CA SER A 94 27.48 20.64 -26.69
C SER A 94 27.68 21.03 -25.22
N ALA A 95 26.61 20.99 -24.40
CA ALA A 95 26.68 21.28 -22.97
C ALA A 95 27.56 20.28 -22.22
N ILE A 96 27.33 18.97 -22.38
CA ILE A 96 28.13 17.91 -21.73
C ILE A 96 29.62 18.01 -22.12
N LYS A 97 29.89 18.24 -23.41
CA LYS A 97 31.24 18.49 -23.92
C LYS A 97 31.88 19.74 -23.29
N THR A 98 31.10 20.81 -23.11
CA THR A 98 31.57 22.07 -22.52
C THR A 98 31.87 21.91 -21.03
N GLU A 99 31.01 21.22 -20.26
CA GLU A 99 31.26 20.88 -18.85
C GLU A 99 32.58 20.11 -18.68
N TYR A 100 32.76 19.02 -19.45
CA TYR A 100 33.99 18.23 -19.44
C TYR A 100 35.22 19.08 -19.76
N LEU A 101 35.16 19.91 -20.81
CA LEU A 101 36.26 20.79 -21.21
C LEU A 101 36.51 21.97 -20.25
N TYR A 102 35.66 22.22 -19.25
CA TYR A 102 35.92 23.14 -18.14
C TYR A 102 36.38 22.43 -16.85
N GLY A 103 35.98 21.18 -16.62
CA GLY A 103 36.36 20.40 -15.43
C GLY A 103 37.80 19.88 -15.41
N LEU A 104 38.50 19.90 -16.54
CA LEU A 104 39.87 19.39 -16.68
C LEU A 104 40.89 20.17 -15.83
N LYS A 105 41.43 19.51 -14.80
CA LYS A 105 42.68 19.89 -14.14
C LYS A 105 43.89 19.36 -14.94
N GLU A 106 45.10 19.80 -14.60
CA GLU A 106 46.31 19.72 -15.47
C GLU A 106 46.80 18.31 -15.86
N LYS A 107 46.16 17.23 -15.43
CA LYS A 107 46.43 15.86 -15.91
C LYS A 107 45.22 15.33 -16.67
N SER A 108 45.32 15.28 -17.99
CA SER A 108 44.38 14.52 -18.84
C SER A 108 44.83 13.06 -18.92
N GLU A 109 44.00 12.13 -18.43
CA GLU A 109 44.12 10.73 -18.83
C GLU A 109 43.71 10.57 -20.31
N ALA A 110 44.17 9.49 -20.95
CA ALA A 110 43.97 9.27 -22.39
C ALA A 110 42.55 8.78 -22.76
N GLU A 111 41.72 8.46 -21.78
CA GLU A 111 40.36 7.93 -21.97
C GLU A 111 39.28 8.91 -21.49
N LEU A 112 38.07 8.78 -22.05
CA LEU A 112 36.93 9.61 -21.65
C LEU A 112 36.40 9.16 -20.28
N PRO A 113 36.29 10.05 -19.27
CA PRO A 113 35.82 9.67 -17.94
C PRO A 113 34.44 8.98 -17.97
N SER A 114 34.28 7.95 -17.15
CA SER A 114 33.08 7.11 -17.10
C SER A 114 31.78 7.90 -16.84
N GLU A 115 31.84 8.95 -16.03
CA GLU A 115 30.71 9.86 -15.78
C GLU A 115 30.30 10.65 -17.04
N VAL A 116 31.28 11.19 -17.78
CA VAL A 116 31.05 11.94 -19.02
C VAL A 116 30.50 11.01 -20.10
N LYS A 117 31.05 9.79 -20.18
CA LYS A 117 30.55 8.72 -21.05
C LYS A 117 29.10 8.38 -20.75
N ALA A 118 28.75 8.13 -19.48
CA ALA A 118 27.38 7.84 -19.05
C ALA A 118 26.40 9.00 -19.33
N LYS A 119 26.84 10.26 -19.14
CA LYS A 119 26.05 11.46 -19.50
C LYS A 119 25.78 11.54 -21.01
N LEU A 120 26.76 11.22 -21.86
CA LEU A 120 26.58 11.15 -23.31
C LEU A 120 25.65 9.99 -23.69
N ASP A 121 25.90 8.78 -23.19
CA ASP A 121 25.09 7.58 -23.48
C ASP A 121 23.61 7.80 -23.10
N ALA A 122 23.34 8.42 -21.95
CA ALA A 122 22.00 8.80 -21.53
C ALA A 122 21.33 9.83 -22.46
N ALA A 123 22.09 10.83 -22.95
CA ALA A 123 21.59 11.79 -23.92
C ALA A 123 21.26 11.12 -25.28
N PHE A 124 22.09 10.17 -25.71
CA PHE A 124 21.87 9.38 -26.93
C PHE A 124 20.62 8.48 -26.82
N GLU A 125 20.45 7.75 -25.72
CA GLU A 125 19.25 6.92 -25.49
C GLU A 125 17.96 7.75 -25.36
N GLN A 126 18.03 8.92 -24.73
CA GLN A 126 16.89 9.84 -24.71
C GLN A 126 16.54 10.33 -26.12
N PHE A 127 17.53 10.68 -26.94
CA PHE A 127 17.30 11.09 -28.32
C PHE A 127 16.71 9.96 -29.20
N LYS A 128 17.15 8.71 -29.01
CA LYS A 128 16.52 7.54 -29.66
C LYS A 128 15.03 7.47 -29.30
N LYS A 129 14.66 7.53 -28.01
CA LYS A 129 13.27 7.54 -27.53
C LYS A 129 12.46 8.71 -28.09
N ASP A 130 13.01 9.91 -28.08
CA ASP A 130 12.37 11.11 -28.63
C ASP A 130 12.12 10.98 -30.14
N THR A 131 13.01 10.30 -30.86
CA THR A 131 12.94 10.10 -32.31
C THR A 131 12.30 8.80 -32.79
N LEU A 132 11.82 7.92 -31.90
CA LEU A 132 10.97 6.77 -32.26
C LEU A 132 9.77 7.17 -33.14
N LYS A 133 9.31 6.24 -33.99
CA LYS A 133 8.04 6.34 -34.73
C LYS A 133 6.87 6.16 -33.77
N LEU A 134 5.70 6.69 -34.13
CA LEU A 134 4.56 6.74 -33.22
C LEU A 134 4.08 5.34 -32.79
N GLY A 135 4.11 4.34 -33.68
CA GLY A 135 3.82 2.94 -33.33
C GLY A 135 4.84 2.30 -32.38
N GLU A 136 6.12 2.68 -32.47
CA GLU A 136 7.17 2.23 -31.54
C GLU A 136 6.94 2.86 -30.15
N LYS A 137 6.49 4.12 -30.08
CA LYS A 137 6.10 4.79 -28.83
C LYS A 137 4.83 4.18 -28.21
N VAL A 138 3.87 3.75 -29.02
CA VAL A 138 2.69 2.99 -28.55
C VAL A 138 3.14 1.66 -27.93
N ALA A 139 4.04 0.90 -28.58
CA ALA A 139 4.55 -0.36 -28.03
C ALA A 139 5.37 -0.16 -26.73
N GLU A 140 6.17 0.92 -26.63
CA GLU A 140 6.86 1.27 -25.38
C GLU A 140 5.88 1.63 -24.25
N ALA A 141 4.79 2.34 -24.57
CA ALA A 141 3.73 2.67 -23.62
C ALA A 141 2.91 1.44 -23.19
N GLU A 142 2.63 0.50 -24.10
CA GLU A 142 2.00 -0.80 -23.76
C GLU A 142 2.86 -1.62 -22.79
N LYS A 143 4.18 -1.66 -23.02
CA LYS A 143 5.11 -2.30 -22.08
C LYS A 143 5.08 -1.62 -20.70
N LYS A 144 5.02 -0.28 -20.64
CA LYS A 144 4.92 0.47 -19.37
C LYS A 144 3.60 0.25 -18.64
N VAL A 145 2.48 0.16 -19.36
CA VAL A 145 1.18 -0.24 -18.76
C VAL A 145 1.28 -1.63 -18.16
N ALA A 146 1.81 -2.62 -18.89
CA ALA A 146 1.97 -3.99 -18.38
C ALA A 146 2.91 -4.09 -17.17
N GLU A 147 3.97 -3.25 -17.11
CA GLU A 147 4.86 -3.16 -15.95
C GLU A 147 4.15 -2.53 -14.73
N ALA A 148 3.40 -1.44 -14.94
CA ALA A 148 2.62 -0.80 -13.88
C ALA A 148 1.50 -1.74 -13.36
N GLU A 149 0.80 -2.46 -14.25
CA GLU A 149 -0.20 -3.46 -13.85
C GLU A 149 0.42 -4.60 -13.05
N LYS A 150 1.65 -5.03 -13.40
CA LYS A 150 2.39 -6.01 -12.61
C LYS A 150 2.76 -5.47 -11.22
N LYS A 151 3.16 -4.19 -11.11
CA LYS A 151 3.44 -3.53 -9.83
C LYS A 151 2.19 -3.39 -8.96
N ALA A 152 1.10 -2.86 -9.50
CA ALA A 152 -0.18 -2.76 -8.78
C ALA A 152 -0.71 -4.14 -8.36
N LYS A 153 -0.55 -5.17 -9.19
CA LYS A 153 -0.92 -6.56 -8.82
C LYS A 153 0.02 -7.17 -7.76
N ALA A 154 1.30 -6.80 -7.75
CA ALA A 154 2.23 -7.20 -6.69
C ALA A 154 1.88 -6.52 -5.36
N GLN A 155 1.65 -5.19 -5.38
CA GLN A 155 1.18 -4.45 -4.20
C GLN A 155 -0.13 -5.02 -3.68
N LYS A 156 -1.08 -5.37 -4.56
CA LYS A 156 -2.37 -5.99 -4.17
C LYS A 156 -2.22 -7.39 -3.55
N GLU A 157 -1.20 -8.14 -3.96
CA GLU A 157 -0.85 -9.44 -3.38
C GLU A 157 -0.13 -9.27 -2.03
N GLU A 158 0.70 -8.25 -1.88
CA GLU A 158 1.39 -7.86 -0.65
C GLU A 158 0.43 -7.30 0.39
N ASP A 159 -0.45 -6.36 0.02
CA ASP A 159 -1.56 -5.86 0.84
C ASP A 159 -2.45 -7.00 1.34
N ARG A 160 -2.77 -7.98 0.48
CA ARG A 160 -3.58 -9.16 0.87
C ARG A 160 -2.82 -10.11 1.81
N ARG A 161 -1.49 -10.01 1.92
CA ARG A 161 -0.65 -10.78 2.86
C ARG A 161 -0.45 -10.02 4.18
N ASN A 162 -0.22 -8.72 4.12
CA ASN A 162 0.05 -7.86 5.27
C ASN A 162 -1.25 -7.44 5.99
N TYR A 163 -2.34 -7.24 5.23
CA TYR A 163 -3.64 -6.75 5.70
C TYR A 163 -4.81 -7.61 5.16
N PRO A 164 -4.84 -8.94 5.39
CA PRO A 164 -5.81 -9.86 4.79
C PRO A 164 -7.29 -9.58 5.13
N THR A 165 -7.56 -8.77 6.15
CA THR A 165 -8.89 -8.38 6.61
C THR A 165 -9.31 -6.96 6.18
N ILE A 166 -8.51 -6.27 5.36
CA ILE A 166 -8.82 -4.88 4.95
C ILE A 166 -10.01 -4.83 3.97
N THR A 167 -11.02 -4.03 4.30
CA THR A 167 -12.23 -3.81 3.47
C THR A 167 -12.13 -2.59 2.54
N TYR A 168 -11.01 -1.88 2.61
CA TYR A 168 -10.67 -0.69 1.81
C TYR A 168 -9.30 -0.91 1.15
N LYS A 169 -8.87 -0.02 0.24
CA LYS A 169 -7.50 -0.08 -0.32
C LYS A 169 -6.50 0.51 0.68
N THR A 170 -5.23 0.09 0.61
CA THR A 170 -4.14 0.88 1.19
C THR A 170 -3.85 2.09 0.30
N LEU A 171 -3.15 3.09 0.84
CA LEU A 171 -2.70 4.25 0.08
C LEU A 171 -1.69 3.84 -1.02
N ASP A 172 -0.80 2.90 -0.73
CA ASP A 172 0.19 2.40 -1.69
C ASP A 172 -0.45 1.64 -2.87
N LEU A 173 -1.49 0.84 -2.63
CA LEU A 173 -2.27 0.22 -3.70
C LEU A 173 -3.09 1.25 -4.49
N GLU A 174 -3.61 2.29 -3.84
CA GLU A 174 -4.34 3.36 -4.52
C GLU A 174 -3.41 4.22 -5.40
N ILE A 175 -2.18 4.51 -4.94
CA ILE A 175 -1.11 5.10 -5.75
C ILE A 175 -0.74 4.19 -6.93
N ALA A 176 -0.54 2.88 -6.69
CA ALA A 176 -0.13 1.94 -7.73
C ALA A 176 -1.23 1.70 -8.79
N GLU A 177 -2.51 1.61 -8.40
CA GLU A 177 -3.63 1.57 -9.34
C GLU A 177 -3.79 2.92 -10.08
N SER A 178 -3.46 4.05 -9.45
CA SER A 178 -3.49 5.38 -10.10
C SER A 178 -2.40 5.56 -11.17
N ASP A 179 -1.16 5.10 -10.96
CA ASP A 179 -0.14 5.11 -12.04
C ASP A 179 -0.57 4.23 -13.22
N VAL A 180 -1.21 3.08 -12.97
CA VAL A 180 -1.79 2.26 -14.04
C VAL A 180 -2.81 3.05 -14.87
N GLU A 181 -3.68 3.85 -14.25
CA GLU A 181 -4.62 4.70 -14.98
C GLU A 181 -3.94 5.84 -15.73
N VAL A 182 -2.90 6.48 -15.16
CA VAL A 182 -2.08 7.49 -15.85
C VAL A 182 -1.42 6.88 -17.09
N LYS A 183 -0.75 5.74 -16.96
CA LYS A 183 -0.07 5.06 -18.07
C LYS A 183 -1.06 4.62 -19.16
N LYS A 184 -2.27 4.18 -18.78
CA LYS A 184 -3.36 3.87 -19.71
C LYS A 184 -3.87 5.10 -20.46
N ALA A 185 -4.03 6.24 -19.78
CA ALA A 185 -4.41 7.50 -20.41
C ALA A 185 -3.31 8.02 -21.36
N GLU A 186 -2.03 7.90 -20.99
CA GLU A 186 -0.89 8.25 -21.86
C GLU A 186 -0.83 7.36 -23.11
N LEU A 187 -1.13 6.07 -22.96
CA LEU A 187 -1.25 5.12 -24.08
C LEU A 187 -2.46 5.42 -24.98
N GLU A 188 -3.61 5.75 -24.41
CA GLU A 188 -4.83 6.15 -25.13
C GLU A 188 -4.58 7.42 -25.95
N LEU A 189 -3.92 8.42 -25.37
CA LEU A 189 -3.48 9.63 -26.06
C LEU A 189 -2.56 9.31 -27.25
N LEU A 190 -1.53 8.48 -27.06
CA LEU A 190 -0.63 8.08 -28.15
C LEU A 190 -1.37 7.31 -29.27
N LYS A 191 -2.41 6.53 -28.91
CA LYS A 191 -3.27 5.85 -29.87
C LYS A 191 -4.20 6.80 -30.62
N GLU A 192 -4.74 7.85 -29.99
CA GLU A 192 -5.57 8.84 -30.68
C GLU A 192 -4.76 9.82 -31.55
N GLU A 193 -3.54 10.18 -31.14
CA GLU A 193 -2.56 10.89 -32.00
C GLU A 193 -2.09 10.04 -33.19
N ALA A 194 -2.22 8.71 -33.11
CA ALA A 194 -1.89 7.79 -34.21
C ALA A 194 -3.07 7.53 -35.16
N LYS A 195 -4.29 7.40 -34.63
CA LYS A 195 -5.51 7.15 -35.43
C LYS A 195 -6.03 8.41 -36.13
N THR A 196 -5.99 9.57 -35.47
CA THR A 196 -6.72 10.76 -35.91
C THR A 196 -5.83 12.00 -36.00
N ARG A 197 -6.28 12.99 -36.78
CA ARG A 197 -5.77 14.36 -36.74
C ARG A 197 -6.76 15.32 -36.06
N ASN A 198 -7.75 14.80 -35.34
CA ASN A 198 -8.76 15.64 -34.70
C ASN A 198 -8.15 16.31 -33.46
N LYS A 199 -7.85 17.61 -33.59
CA LYS A 199 -7.23 18.41 -32.52
C LYS A 199 -8.05 18.40 -31.24
N ASP A 200 -9.38 18.31 -31.31
CA ASP A 200 -10.24 18.41 -30.14
C ASP A 200 -10.38 17.07 -29.40
N THR A 201 -10.39 15.93 -30.11
CA THR A 201 -10.20 14.60 -29.51
C THR A 201 -8.84 14.50 -28.81
N ILE A 202 -7.77 14.99 -29.44
CA ILE A 202 -6.42 15.00 -28.86
C ILE A 202 -6.34 15.93 -27.63
N LYS A 203 -7.03 17.09 -27.62
CA LYS A 203 -7.15 17.95 -26.43
C LYS A 203 -7.88 17.23 -25.29
N GLN A 204 -9.00 16.54 -25.57
CA GLN A 204 -9.76 15.79 -24.57
C GLN A 204 -8.91 14.67 -23.96
N ALA A 205 -8.17 13.91 -24.77
CA ALA A 205 -7.23 12.91 -24.29
C ALA A 205 -6.11 13.51 -23.42
N LYS A 206 -5.57 14.69 -23.78
CA LYS A 206 -4.59 15.41 -22.95
C LYS A 206 -5.17 15.89 -21.63
N ALA A 207 -6.38 16.44 -21.62
CA ALA A 207 -7.07 16.82 -20.38
C ALA A 207 -7.34 15.60 -19.47
N LYS A 208 -7.64 14.43 -20.04
CA LYS A 208 -7.79 13.16 -19.30
C LYS A 208 -6.47 12.73 -18.64
N VAL A 209 -5.35 12.84 -19.35
CA VAL A 209 -4.00 12.56 -18.82
C VAL A 209 -3.64 13.52 -17.69
N GLU A 210 -3.81 14.83 -17.87
CA GLU A 210 -3.50 15.83 -16.83
C GLU A 210 -4.37 15.65 -15.58
N SER A 211 -5.67 15.37 -15.76
CA SER A 211 -6.58 15.08 -14.64
C SER A 211 -6.11 13.88 -13.82
N LYS A 212 -5.74 12.77 -14.47
CA LYS A 212 -5.25 11.56 -13.79
C LYS A 212 -3.88 11.75 -13.14
N LYS A 213 -3.00 12.58 -13.72
CA LYS A 213 -1.74 12.98 -13.08
C LYS A 213 -1.98 13.79 -11.80
N ALA A 214 -2.88 14.78 -11.85
CA ALA A 214 -3.23 15.58 -10.68
C ALA A 214 -3.94 14.77 -9.57
N GLU A 215 -4.58 13.65 -9.92
CA GLU A 215 -5.13 12.68 -8.97
C GLU A 215 -4.01 11.83 -8.33
N ALA A 216 -3.07 11.30 -9.12
CA ALA A 216 -1.91 10.56 -8.62
C ALA A 216 -1.00 11.42 -7.71
N THR A 217 -0.69 12.67 -8.10
CA THR A 217 0.16 13.57 -7.30
C THR A 217 -0.41 13.82 -5.90
N LYS A 218 -1.74 13.97 -5.76
CA LYS A 218 -2.38 14.16 -4.45
C LYS A 218 -2.24 12.97 -3.51
N LEU A 219 -2.21 11.75 -4.06
CA LEU A 219 -2.02 10.54 -3.24
C LEU A 219 -0.58 10.48 -2.68
N GLU A 220 0.41 10.88 -3.47
CA GLU A 220 1.81 11.00 -3.04
C GLU A 220 2.04 12.18 -2.08
N GLU A 221 1.32 13.30 -2.25
CA GLU A 221 1.28 14.41 -1.27
C GLU A 221 0.74 13.92 0.08
N ILE A 222 -0.42 13.23 0.09
CA ILE A 222 -1.03 12.64 1.29
C ILE A 222 -0.09 11.63 1.97
N LYS A 223 0.65 10.83 1.20
CA LYS A 223 1.66 9.91 1.73
C LYS A 223 2.82 10.68 2.38
N THR A 224 3.35 11.68 1.70
CA THR A 224 4.47 12.51 2.17
C THR A 224 4.11 13.24 3.47
N ASP A 225 2.92 13.84 3.55
CA ASP A 225 2.43 14.52 4.76
C ASP A 225 2.30 13.56 5.96
N ARG A 226 1.84 12.32 5.70
CA ARG A 226 1.72 11.28 6.73
C ARG A 226 3.10 10.85 7.25
N GLU A 227 4.06 10.60 6.35
CA GLU A 227 5.44 10.25 6.72
C GLU A 227 6.11 11.38 7.52
N GLN A 228 5.91 12.65 7.15
CA GLN A 228 6.43 13.79 7.90
C GLN A 228 5.78 13.94 9.28
N ALA A 229 4.46 13.72 9.41
CA ALA A 229 3.77 13.73 10.69
C ALA A 229 4.26 12.60 11.62
N GLU A 230 4.52 11.42 11.08
CA GLU A 230 5.05 10.28 11.82
C GLU A 230 6.51 10.47 12.24
N ALA A 231 7.37 10.97 11.34
CA ALA A 231 8.74 11.35 11.67
C ALA A 231 8.81 12.45 12.74
N THR A 232 7.86 13.39 12.73
CA THR A 232 7.74 14.44 13.76
C THR A 232 7.31 13.86 15.11
N ARG A 233 6.36 12.90 15.13
CA ARG A 233 6.00 12.14 16.34
C ARG A 233 7.18 11.35 16.89
N LEU A 234 7.88 10.59 16.07
CA LEU A 234 9.07 9.82 16.45
C LEU A 234 10.19 10.70 17.02
N LYS A 235 10.43 11.87 16.40
CA LYS A 235 11.39 12.84 16.91
C LYS A 235 10.98 13.37 18.29
N LYS A 236 9.70 13.71 18.51
CA LYS A 236 9.22 14.16 19.81
C LYS A 236 9.39 13.06 20.88
N ILE A 237 8.95 11.83 20.59
CA ILE A 237 9.11 10.66 21.48
C ILE A 237 10.58 10.45 21.88
N LYS A 238 11.54 10.73 20.98
CA LYS A 238 12.97 10.67 21.30
C LYS A 238 13.42 11.78 22.25
N THR A 239 12.99 13.02 22.04
CA THR A 239 13.27 14.14 22.95
C THR A 239 12.65 13.92 24.34
N ASP A 240 11.36 13.55 24.39
CA ASP A 240 10.63 13.24 25.62
C ASP A 240 11.32 12.10 26.42
N ARG A 241 12.00 11.17 25.73
CA ARG A 241 12.80 10.09 26.33
C ARG A 241 14.18 10.54 26.81
N GLU A 242 14.85 11.45 26.11
CA GLU A 242 16.16 11.99 26.50
C GLU A 242 16.02 12.84 27.77
N GLU A 243 14.98 13.67 27.87
CA GLU A 243 14.63 14.40 29.12
C GLU A 243 14.30 13.45 30.28
N ALA A 244 13.66 12.31 30.01
CA ALA A 244 13.24 11.35 31.04
C ALA A 244 14.41 10.54 31.66
N GLU A 245 15.60 10.52 31.07
CA GLU A 245 16.77 9.84 31.66
C GLU A 245 17.55 10.74 32.63
N GLU A 246 17.59 12.06 32.39
CA GLU A 246 18.27 13.04 33.26
C GLU A 246 17.64 13.13 34.68
N VAL A 247 16.35 12.80 34.81
CA VAL A 247 15.56 12.96 36.05
C VAL A 247 15.77 11.80 37.06
N LYS A 248 16.42 10.70 36.69
CA LYS A 248 16.46 9.46 37.53
C LYS A 248 17.29 9.55 38.82
N ASP A 249 18.18 10.53 38.95
CA ASP A 249 19.35 10.44 39.85
C ASP A 249 19.16 10.92 41.31
N LYS A 250 17.93 10.85 41.87
CA LYS A 250 17.63 11.28 43.27
C LYS A 250 16.65 10.36 44.03
N PRO A 251 17.03 9.77 45.19
CA PRO A 251 16.21 8.81 45.92
C PRO A 251 15.15 9.45 46.85
N LYS A 252 13.99 8.79 47.02
CA LYS A 252 12.88 9.21 47.91
C LYS A 252 12.91 8.48 49.26
N LYS A 253 12.55 9.19 50.34
CA LYS A 253 12.52 8.69 51.74
C LYS A 253 11.12 8.23 52.15
N ARG A 254 10.99 7.28 53.09
CA ARG A 254 9.73 6.55 53.41
C ARG A 254 9.34 6.60 54.89
N THR A 255 8.11 7.04 55.20
CA THR A 255 7.50 7.02 56.55
C THR A 255 5.96 6.98 56.45
N LYS A 256 5.20 6.76 57.54
CA LYS A 256 4.80 5.43 58.06
C LYS A 256 3.31 5.52 58.50
N ARG A 257 2.57 4.40 58.48
CA ARG A 257 1.12 4.34 58.78
C ARG A 257 0.83 4.26 60.30
N GLY A 258 -0.32 4.76 60.75
CA GLY A 258 -0.90 4.61 62.10
C GLY A 258 -2.41 4.85 62.09
N ALA A 259 -3.17 4.31 63.06
CA ALA A 259 -4.64 4.38 63.12
C ALA A 259 -5.21 4.03 64.51
N LEU A 260 -6.38 4.60 64.88
CA LEU A 260 -7.48 4.10 65.76
C LEU A 260 -8.30 5.26 66.36
N GLY A 261 -9.62 5.12 66.50
CA GLY A 261 -10.48 6.02 67.33
C GLY A 261 -11.89 6.34 66.78
N GLU A 262 -12.94 6.06 67.58
CA GLU A 262 -14.39 6.32 67.38
C GLU A 262 -15.04 6.52 68.79
N PRO A 263 -16.33 6.94 68.97
CA PRO A 263 -17.23 7.80 68.16
C PRO A 263 -18.09 8.82 68.99
N ALA A 264 -19.04 9.52 68.33
CA ALA A 264 -20.33 10.08 68.82
C ALA A 264 -20.39 11.40 69.69
N THR A 265 -20.90 12.56 69.18
CA THR A 265 -22.30 13.16 69.22
C THR A 265 -22.61 14.11 70.42
N PRO A 266 -23.61 15.05 70.39
CA PRO A 266 -24.16 15.91 69.31
C PRO A 266 -24.50 17.40 69.78
N ASP A 267 -25.39 18.10 69.04
CA ASP A 267 -26.28 19.25 69.39
C ASP A 267 -25.84 20.75 69.39
N LYS A 268 -26.31 21.51 68.37
CA LYS A 268 -27.24 22.70 68.41
C LYS A 268 -27.33 23.37 67.02
N LYS A 269 -28.53 23.70 66.48
CA LYS A 269 -29.40 24.91 66.68
C LYS A 269 -28.70 26.24 66.31
N GLU A 270 -29.29 27.22 65.60
CA GLU A 270 -30.69 27.43 65.15
C GLU A 270 -30.81 28.56 64.09
N ASN A 271 -31.96 28.63 63.38
CA ASN A 271 -32.64 29.79 62.74
C ASN A 271 -32.81 29.80 61.21
N ASP A 272 -34.07 29.72 60.79
CA ASP A 272 -34.58 30.21 59.49
C ASP A 272 -34.96 31.69 59.58
N ALA A 273 -34.78 32.43 58.47
CA ALA A 273 -35.45 33.72 58.26
C ALA A 273 -35.53 34.07 56.77
N LYS A 274 -36.67 33.78 56.11
CA LYS A 274 -36.97 34.38 54.80
C LYS A 274 -38.46 34.59 54.55
N SER A 275 -38.87 35.85 54.58
CA SER A 275 -40.08 36.41 53.97
C SER A 275 -39.63 37.68 53.21
N SER A 276 -40.37 38.27 52.27
CA SER A 276 -41.69 37.92 51.71
C SER A 276 -41.75 38.31 50.21
N TYR A 277 -42.94 38.29 49.61
CA TYR A 277 -43.17 38.46 48.16
C TYR A 277 -43.24 39.92 47.69
N SER A 278 -43.25 40.08 46.36
CA SER A 278 -43.78 41.20 45.53
C SER A 278 -42.80 42.27 45.00
N SER A 279 -43.13 43.01 43.94
CA SER A 279 -43.79 42.68 42.64
C SER A 279 -43.84 43.95 41.75
N VAL A 280 -43.91 43.76 40.42
CA VAL A 280 -44.18 44.80 39.39
C VAL A 280 -43.10 45.88 39.20
N GLY A 281 -42.79 46.18 37.94
CA GLY A 281 -41.80 47.19 37.53
C GLY A 281 -41.55 47.14 36.02
N GLU A 282 -42.61 47.15 35.21
CA GLU A 282 -42.53 47.07 33.75
C GLU A 282 -42.58 48.47 33.13
N GLU A 283 -41.49 48.88 32.48
CA GLU A 283 -41.53 49.88 31.40
C GLU A 283 -40.90 49.30 30.14
N THR A 284 -41.61 49.40 29.02
CA THR A 284 -41.14 49.01 27.70
C THR A 284 -41.30 50.17 26.71
N LEU A 285 -40.24 50.56 26.02
CA LEU A 285 -40.28 51.33 24.76
C LEU A 285 -39.03 51.00 23.90
N PRO A 286 -39.07 51.15 22.55
CA PRO A 286 -38.77 49.96 21.74
C PRO A 286 -37.86 50.13 20.50
N SER A 287 -37.34 48.99 20.04
CA SER A 287 -36.84 48.73 18.67
C SER A 287 -35.50 49.37 18.26
N PRO A 288 -34.80 48.91 17.19
CA PRO A 288 -35.23 47.89 16.20
C PRO A 288 -34.20 46.79 15.83
N SER A 289 -34.56 45.49 15.87
CA SER A 289 -34.12 44.47 14.86
C SER A 289 -34.78 43.08 15.06
N LEU A 290 -36.08 42.94 14.77
CA LEU A 290 -36.80 41.64 14.92
C LEU A 290 -36.53 40.61 13.80
N LYS A 291 -35.39 40.67 13.11
CA LYS A 291 -35.07 39.84 11.93
C LYS A 291 -34.03 38.72 12.15
N PRO A 292 -32.93 38.90 12.92
CA PRO A 292 -31.92 37.84 13.09
C PRO A 292 -32.37 36.74 14.06
N GLY A 293 -32.83 37.11 15.26
CA GLY A 293 -33.11 36.15 16.34
C GLY A 293 -34.12 35.06 16.01
N LYS A 294 -35.17 35.38 15.22
CA LYS A 294 -36.16 34.38 14.77
C LYS A 294 -35.53 33.31 13.86
N LYS A 295 -34.56 33.67 13.01
CA LYS A 295 -33.85 32.69 12.16
C LYS A 295 -32.91 31.79 12.97
N VAL A 296 -32.25 32.34 13.99
CA VAL A 296 -31.39 31.56 14.90
C VAL A 296 -32.23 30.51 15.63
N ALA A 297 -33.33 30.91 16.26
CA ALA A 297 -34.23 30.00 16.97
C ALA A 297 -34.86 28.92 16.04
N GLU A 298 -35.19 29.28 14.80
CA GLU A 298 -35.68 28.31 13.80
C GLU A 298 -34.62 27.28 13.40
N ALA A 299 -33.35 27.69 13.32
CA ALA A 299 -32.22 26.79 13.05
C ALA A 299 -31.88 25.91 14.26
N GLU A 300 -31.93 26.44 15.48
CA GLU A 300 -31.73 25.68 16.73
C GLU A 300 -32.75 24.56 16.88
N LYS A 301 -34.04 24.85 16.62
CA LYS A 301 -35.09 23.83 16.63
C LYS A 301 -34.85 22.72 15.59
N LYS A 302 -34.25 23.03 14.45
CA LYS A 302 -33.91 22.04 13.40
C LYS A 302 -32.70 21.17 13.76
N VAL A 303 -31.75 21.69 14.55
CA VAL A 303 -30.68 20.87 15.16
C VAL A 303 -31.30 19.91 16.18
N GLU A 304 -32.13 20.41 17.10
CA GLU A 304 -32.78 19.60 18.14
C GLU A 304 -33.66 18.47 17.55
N GLU A 305 -34.35 18.73 16.42
CA GLU A 305 -35.12 17.71 15.71
C GLU A 305 -34.22 16.65 15.04
N ALA A 306 -33.07 17.04 14.48
CA ALA A 306 -32.11 16.12 13.89
C ALA A 306 -31.42 15.26 14.96
N GLU A 307 -31.02 15.84 16.09
CA GLU A 307 -30.44 15.11 17.23
C GLU A 307 -31.41 14.04 17.76
N LYS A 308 -32.70 14.37 17.89
CA LYS A 308 -33.74 13.42 18.30
C LYS A 308 -33.87 12.25 17.32
N LYS A 309 -33.75 12.49 16.01
CA LYS A 309 -33.76 11.43 14.99
C LYS A 309 -32.50 10.55 15.06
N ALA A 310 -31.31 11.14 15.16
CA ALA A 310 -30.07 10.39 15.33
C ALA A 310 -30.04 9.57 16.62
N LYS A 311 -30.58 10.11 17.73
CA LYS A 311 -30.71 9.40 19.00
C LYS A 311 -31.75 8.27 18.95
N ALA A 312 -32.84 8.43 18.20
CA ALA A 312 -33.81 7.38 17.96
C ALA A 312 -33.21 6.23 17.14
N GLN A 313 -32.56 6.54 16.00
CA GLN A 313 -31.87 5.55 15.16
C GLN A 313 -30.80 4.79 15.96
N LYS A 314 -30.04 5.49 16.81
CA LYS A 314 -29.02 4.86 17.67
C LYS A 314 -29.60 3.86 18.68
N GLU A 315 -30.81 4.09 19.19
CA GLU A 315 -31.50 3.17 20.10
C GLU A 315 -32.17 2.01 19.34
N GLU A 316 -32.66 2.25 18.11
CA GLU A 316 -33.16 1.20 17.22
C GLU A 316 -32.04 0.24 16.79
N ASP A 317 -30.91 0.78 16.31
CA ASP A 317 -29.71 0.03 15.95
C ASP A 317 -29.22 -0.84 17.12
N ARG A 318 -29.20 -0.27 18.34
CA ARG A 318 -28.77 -0.97 19.57
C ARG A 318 -29.72 -2.13 19.95
N ARG A 319 -30.98 -2.08 19.54
CA ARG A 319 -31.97 -3.15 19.75
C ARG A 319 -31.91 -4.22 18.67
N ASN A 320 -31.78 -3.80 17.41
CA ASN A 320 -31.79 -4.69 16.25
C ASN A 320 -30.44 -5.40 16.03
N TYR A 321 -29.32 -4.75 16.41
CA TYR A 321 -27.95 -5.23 16.20
C TYR A 321 -27.09 -5.16 17.47
N PRO A 322 -27.49 -5.81 18.59
CA PRO A 322 -26.86 -5.65 19.91
C PRO A 322 -25.40 -6.16 19.99
N THR A 323 -24.92 -6.90 19.00
CA THR A 323 -23.55 -7.43 18.89
C THR A 323 -22.69 -6.69 17.86
N ASN A 324 -23.20 -5.64 17.22
CA ASN A 324 -22.49 -4.94 16.14
C ASN A 324 -21.56 -3.84 16.69
N THR A 325 -20.27 -3.94 16.38
CA THR A 325 -19.22 -2.98 16.79
C THR A 325 -19.15 -1.72 15.89
N TYR A 326 -19.83 -1.72 14.73
CA TYR A 326 -19.79 -0.64 13.74
C TYR A 326 -21.12 0.12 13.68
N LYS A 327 -21.09 1.41 13.33
CA LYS A 327 -22.32 2.18 13.07
C LYS A 327 -23.05 1.64 11.84
N THR A 328 -24.38 1.68 11.84
CA THR A 328 -25.14 1.45 10.61
C THR A 328 -25.00 2.66 9.68
N LEU A 329 -25.28 2.45 8.39
CA LEU A 329 -25.31 3.53 7.40
C LEU A 329 -26.44 4.55 7.70
N ASP A 330 -27.55 4.09 8.29
CA ASP A 330 -28.67 4.96 8.64
C ASP A 330 -28.37 5.85 9.85
N LEU A 331 -27.66 5.33 10.87
CA LEU A 331 -27.11 6.16 11.95
C LEU A 331 -26.02 7.12 11.45
N GLU A 332 -25.16 6.68 10.52
CA GLU A 332 -24.14 7.54 9.92
C GLU A 332 -24.75 8.70 9.12
N ILE A 333 -25.84 8.44 8.36
CA ILE A 333 -26.63 9.48 7.69
C ILE A 333 -27.27 10.42 8.71
N ALA A 334 -27.93 9.90 9.75
CA ALA A 334 -28.59 10.73 10.76
C ALA A 334 -27.60 11.61 11.55
N GLU A 335 -26.40 11.10 11.88
CA GLU A 335 -25.31 11.91 12.45
C GLU A 335 -24.73 12.93 11.46
N SER A 336 -24.78 12.67 10.15
CA SER A 336 -24.34 13.62 9.12
C SER A 336 -25.33 14.78 8.95
N ASP A 337 -26.62 14.48 8.97
CA ASP A 337 -27.69 15.49 8.96
C ASP A 337 -27.59 16.44 10.17
N VAL A 338 -27.30 15.93 11.37
CA VAL A 338 -27.01 16.79 12.55
C VAL A 338 -25.86 17.76 12.25
N LYS A 339 -24.72 17.26 11.77
CA LYS A 339 -23.54 18.10 11.44
C LYS A 339 -23.84 19.15 10.37
N VAL A 340 -24.72 18.84 9.41
CA VAL A 340 -25.22 19.82 8.43
C VAL A 340 -26.07 20.90 9.12
N LYS A 341 -26.98 20.54 10.03
CA LYS A 341 -27.82 21.51 10.75
C LYS A 341 -27.01 22.38 11.72
N GLU A 342 -26.01 21.81 12.41
CA GLU A 342 -25.07 22.55 13.25
C GLU A 342 -24.28 23.59 12.45
N ALA A 343 -23.77 23.23 11.27
CA ALA A 343 -23.06 24.16 10.39
C ALA A 343 -23.98 25.22 9.79
N GLU A 344 -25.23 24.88 9.44
CA GLU A 344 -26.24 25.87 9.02
C GLU A 344 -26.59 26.84 10.16
N LEU A 345 -26.64 26.35 11.41
CA LEU A 345 -26.86 27.18 12.59
C LEU A 345 -25.67 28.10 12.88
N GLU A 346 -24.43 27.60 12.78
CA GLU A 346 -23.21 28.41 12.89
C GLU A 346 -23.21 29.54 11.84
N LEU A 347 -23.59 29.23 10.60
CA LEU A 347 -23.72 30.22 9.54
C LEU A 347 -24.76 31.29 9.86
N VAL A 348 -25.96 30.89 10.29
CA VAL A 348 -27.03 31.83 10.66
C VAL A 348 -26.63 32.68 11.88
N LYS A 349 -25.84 32.14 12.82
CA LYS A 349 -25.29 32.88 13.96
C LYS A 349 -24.17 33.86 13.58
N GLU A 350 -23.36 33.59 12.56
CA GLU A 350 -22.37 34.55 12.06
C GLU A 350 -23.00 35.64 11.16
N GLU A 351 -23.97 35.30 10.28
CA GLU A 351 -24.69 36.29 9.46
C GLU A 351 -25.59 37.23 10.27
N ALA A 352 -25.95 36.84 11.50
CA ALA A 352 -26.77 37.61 12.44
C ALA A 352 -26.00 38.71 13.22
N LYS A 353 -24.66 38.71 13.20
CA LYS A 353 -23.84 39.69 13.93
C LYS A 353 -23.79 41.03 13.19
N GLU A 354 -23.73 42.12 13.97
CA GLU A 354 -23.57 43.48 13.42
C GLU A 354 -22.18 43.68 12.80
N SER A 355 -21.13 43.18 13.46
CA SER A 355 -19.75 43.16 12.95
C SER A 355 -19.51 41.98 12.00
N ARG A 356 -20.02 42.09 10.77
CA ARG A 356 -19.86 41.06 9.72
C ARG A 356 -18.41 40.91 9.25
N ASN A 357 -17.75 39.85 9.72
CA ASN A 357 -16.50 39.37 9.12
C ASN A 357 -16.82 38.50 7.89
N GLU A 358 -16.68 39.07 6.69
CA GLU A 358 -16.96 38.34 5.44
C GLU A 358 -16.10 37.10 5.22
N GLU A 359 -14.84 37.12 5.66
CA GLU A 359 -13.91 36.01 5.49
C GLU A 359 -14.34 34.81 6.33
N LYS A 360 -14.74 35.06 7.59
CA LYS A 360 -15.32 34.02 8.45
C LYS A 360 -16.63 33.48 7.87
N ILE A 361 -17.50 34.35 7.33
CA ILE A 361 -18.74 33.92 6.66
C ILE A 361 -18.44 33.06 5.42
N LYS A 362 -17.40 33.37 4.63
CA LYS A 362 -16.95 32.54 3.50
C LYS A 362 -16.45 31.16 3.97
N GLN A 363 -15.64 31.11 5.03
CA GLN A 363 -15.16 29.85 5.63
C GLN A 363 -16.32 28.96 6.14
N VAL A 364 -17.29 29.54 6.87
CA VAL A 364 -18.44 28.77 7.37
C VAL A 364 -19.37 28.32 6.23
N LYS A 365 -19.52 29.10 5.14
CA LYS A 365 -20.24 28.64 3.94
C LYS A 365 -19.57 27.43 3.27
N ALA A 366 -18.25 27.44 3.12
CA ALA A 366 -17.51 26.28 2.61
C ALA A 366 -17.65 25.04 3.52
N LYS A 367 -17.66 25.23 4.85
CA LYS A 367 -17.93 24.18 5.85
C LYS A 367 -19.33 23.56 5.69
N VAL A 368 -20.36 24.38 5.48
CA VAL A 368 -21.74 23.92 5.20
C VAL A 368 -21.82 23.14 3.89
N GLU A 369 -21.17 23.63 2.82
CA GLU A 369 -21.16 22.96 1.51
C GLU A 369 -20.44 21.61 1.57
N SER A 370 -19.28 21.56 2.24
CA SER A 370 -18.54 20.32 2.51
C SER A 370 -19.39 19.27 3.23
N LYS A 371 -20.09 19.64 4.31
CA LYS A 371 -20.96 18.70 5.04
C LYS A 371 -22.20 18.28 4.26
N LYS A 372 -22.75 19.14 3.39
CA LYS A 372 -23.82 18.74 2.46
C LYS A 372 -23.35 17.74 1.41
N ALA A 373 -22.12 17.87 0.90
CA ALA A 373 -21.53 16.88 0.00
C ALA A 373 -21.30 15.53 0.70
N GLU A 374 -20.85 15.55 1.96
CA GLU A 374 -20.68 14.37 2.81
C GLU A 374 -22.01 13.61 3.03
N ALA A 375 -23.08 14.30 3.45
CA ALA A 375 -24.41 13.71 3.59
C ALA A 375 -24.97 13.17 2.25
N THR A 376 -24.80 13.92 1.16
CA THR A 376 -25.25 13.50 -0.19
C THR A 376 -24.52 12.23 -0.66
N ARG A 377 -23.23 12.07 -0.31
CA ARG A 377 -22.47 10.85 -0.60
C ARG A 377 -23.05 9.63 0.15
N LEU A 378 -23.43 9.79 1.42
CA LEU A 378 -23.99 8.69 2.23
C LEU A 378 -25.36 8.23 1.72
N GLU A 379 -26.28 9.15 1.39
CA GLU A 379 -27.56 8.78 0.75
C GLU A 379 -27.38 8.17 -0.65
N LYS A 380 -26.36 8.58 -1.41
CA LYS A 380 -26.00 7.86 -2.65
C LYS A 380 -25.54 6.42 -2.36
N ILE A 381 -24.69 6.20 -1.36
CA ILE A 381 -24.25 4.85 -0.95
C ILE A 381 -25.47 3.99 -0.53
N LYS A 382 -26.42 4.55 0.21
CA LYS A 382 -27.65 3.87 0.63
C LYS A 382 -28.56 3.50 -0.54
N THR A 383 -28.79 4.44 -1.47
CA THR A 383 -29.63 4.18 -2.65
C THR A 383 -28.98 3.22 -3.65
N ASP A 384 -27.66 3.27 -3.84
CA ASP A 384 -26.94 2.31 -4.69
C ASP A 384 -26.86 0.90 -4.04
N ARG A 385 -26.70 0.81 -2.71
CA ARG A 385 -26.81 -0.47 -1.96
C ARG A 385 -28.20 -1.10 -2.12
N LYS A 386 -29.27 -0.30 -2.01
CA LYS A 386 -30.66 -0.78 -2.18
C LYS A 386 -30.94 -1.29 -3.60
N LYS A 387 -30.35 -0.67 -4.64
CA LYS A 387 -30.43 -1.18 -6.03
C LYS A 387 -29.73 -2.53 -6.17
N ALA A 388 -28.53 -2.69 -5.60
CA ALA A 388 -27.79 -3.95 -5.63
C ALA A 388 -28.53 -5.08 -4.89
N GLU A 389 -29.20 -4.77 -3.77
CA GLU A 389 -30.03 -5.73 -3.03
C GLU A 389 -31.27 -6.16 -3.83
N GLU A 390 -31.96 -5.22 -4.49
CA GLU A 390 -33.07 -5.51 -5.43
C GLU A 390 -32.61 -6.36 -6.62
N GLU A 391 -31.43 -6.08 -7.19
CA GLU A 391 -30.86 -6.87 -8.29
C GLU A 391 -30.47 -8.28 -7.83
N ALA A 392 -29.90 -8.43 -6.63
CA ALA A 392 -29.59 -9.72 -6.03
C ALA A 392 -30.85 -10.56 -5.78
N LYS A 393 -31.92 -9.95 -5.24
CA LYS A 393 -33.22 -10.62 -5.04
C LYS A 393 -33.84 -11.08 -6.37
N ARG A 394 -33.73 -10.27 -7.43
CA ARG A 394 -34.18 -10.65 -8.79
C ARG A 394 -33.41 -11.84 -9.33
N LYS A 395 -32.08 -11.84 -9.20
CA LYS A 395 -31.22 -12.96 -9.64
C LYS A 395 -31.48 -14.24 -8.86
N ALA A 396 -31.67 -14.17 -7.54
CA ALA A 396 -32.06 -15.33 -6.73
C ALA A 396 -33.42 -15.90 -7.17
N ALA A 397 -34.43 -15.04 -7.37
CA ALA A 397 -35.75 -15.43 -7.87
C ALA A 397 -35.76 -15.91 -9.34
N GLU A 398 -34.71 -15.62 -10.10
CA GLU A 398 -34.49 -16.14 -11.45
C GLU A 398 -33.79 -17.50 -11.41
N GLU A 399 -32.75 -17.67 -10.57
CA GLU A 399 -32.12 -18.98 -10.32
C GLU A 399 -33.09 -20.01 -9.77
N ASP A 400 -33.96 -19.65 -8.82
CA ASP A 400 -34.92 -20.59 -8.24
C ASP A 400 -35.99 -21.01 -9.25
N LYS A 401 -36.38 -20.13 -10.19
CA LYS A 401 -37.22 -20.51 -11.34
C LYS A 401 -36.51 -21.41 -12.34
N VAL A 402 -35.19 -21.27 -12.50
CA VAL A 402 -34.37 -22.18 -13.32
C VAL A 402 -34.26 -23.56 -12.63
N LYS A 403 -34.14 -23.62 -11.31
CA LYS A 403 -34.16 -24.87 -10.52
C LYS A 403 -35.53 -25.56 -10.60
N GLU A 404 -36.62 -24.81 -10.43
CA GLU A 404 -38.00 -25.31 -10.53
C GLU A 404 -38.28 -25.88 -11.94
N LYS A 405 -37.82 -25.20 -13.00
CA LYS A 405 -37.93 -25.69 -14.38
C LYS A 405 -36.99 -26.87 -14.72
N ALA A 406 -35.98 -27.15 -13.88
CA ALA A 406 -35.13 -28.33 -14.01
C ALA A 406 -35.69 -29.57 -13.28
N ALA A 407 -36.83 -29.46 -12.60
CA ALA A 407 -37.46 -30.54 -11.83
C ALA A 407 -38.61 -31.26 -12.58
N GLU A 408 -38.87 -30.93 -13.83
CA GLU A 408 -39.90 -31.60 -14.65
C GLU A 408 -39.39 -32.98 -15.14
N GLN A 409 -40.15 -34.04 -14.87
CA GLN A 409 -39.68 -35.43 -14.97
C GLN A 409 -39.43 -35.89 -16.43
N PRO A 410 -38.25 -36.48 -16.73
CA PRO A 410 -38.11 -37.39 -17.86
C PRO A 410 -38.94 -38.67 -17.61
N GLN A 411 -39.74 -39.08 -18.61
CA GLN A 411 -40.48 -40.34 -18.54
C GLN A 411 -39.53 -41.56 -18.52
N PRO A 412 -39.89 -42.66 -17.83
CA PRO A 412 -39.04 -43.85 -17.75
C PRO A 412 -38.98 -44.62 -19.06
N ALA A 413 -37.78 -44.71 -19.65
CA ALA A 413 -37.44 -45.65 -20.72
C ALA A 413 -36.92 -46.98 -20.13
N PRO A 414 -37.05 -48.13 -20.84
CA PRO A 414 -37.05 -49.45 -20.20
C PRO A 414 -35.66 -50.00 -19.81
N ALA A 415 -35.68 -50.93 -18.84
CA ALA A 415 -34.49 -51.54 -18.26
C ALA A 415 -33.77 -52.55 -19.19
N PRO A 416 -32.43 -52.53 -19.27
CA PRO A 416 -31.64 -53.60 -19.89
C PRO A 416 -31.62 -54.87 -19.03
N GLN A 417 -31.77 -56.04 -19.67
CA GLN A 417 -31.62 -57.36 -19.02
C GLN A 417 -30.14 -57.85 -19.07
N PRO A 418 -29.70 -58.71 -18.12
CA PRO A 418 -28.31 -59.16 -18.02
C PRO A 418 -28.03 -60.52 -18.69
N ALA A 419 -26.88 -60.64 -19.38
CA ALA A 419 -26.25 -61.91 -19.78
C ALA A 419 -24.80 -61.66 -20.28
N PRO A 420 -23.90 -62.67 -20.26
CA PRO A 420 -23.77 -63.76 -19.29
C PRO A 420 -22.32 -63.96 -18.78
N ALA A 421 -22.15 -64.79 -17.74
CA ALA A 421 -20.86 -65.35 -17.33
C ALA A 421 -20.61 -66.71 -18.01
N PRO A 422 -19.34 -67.14 -18.26
CA PRO A 422 -19.04 -68.40 -18.92
C PRO A 422 -19.16 -69.64 -18.00
N LYS A 423 -19.55 -70.79 -18.59
CA LYS A 423 -19.52 -72.14 -17.98
C LYS A 423 -19.17 -73.23 -19.05
N PRO A 424 -18.81 -74.47 -18.66
CA PRO A 424 -17.93 -75.35 -19.46
C PRO A 424 -18.48 -76.77 -19.82
N GLU A 425 -17.57 -77.63 -20.34
CA GLU A 425 -17.69 -79.09 -20.65
C GLU A 425 -18.40 -79.44 -21.99
N LYS A 426 -18.10 -80.53 -22.74
CA LYS A 426 -17.10 -81.66 -22.77
C LYS A 426 -17.21 -82.38 -24.17
N PRO A 427 -16.68 -83.60 -24.45
CA PRO A 427 -15.38 -84.26 -24.18
C PRO A 427 -14.71 -84.89 -25.45
N ALA A 428 -13.42 -85.31 -25.39
CA ALA A 428 -12.90 -86.60 -25.92
C ALA A 428 -11.35 -86.75 -25.82
N GLU A 429 -10.93 -87.90 -25.27
CA GLU A 429 -9.74 -88.78 -25.45
C GLU A 429 -8.74 -88.52 -26.62
N GLN A 430 -7.46 -88.92 -26.66
CA GLN A 430 -6.42 -89.61 -25.82
C GLN A 430 -5.09 -89.60 -26.65
N PRO A 431 -3.87 -90.06 -26.20
CA PRO A 431 -3.26 -90.16 -24.88
C PRO A 431 -1.78 -89.59 -24.80
N LYS A 432 -1.09 -89.88 -23.68
CA LYS A 432 0.37 -89.73 -23.33
C LYS A 432 1.33 -90.52 -24.27
N PRO A 433 2.70 -90.50 -24.14
CA PRO A 433 3.59 -90.09 -23.01
C PRO A 433 4.81 -89.19 -23.47
N GLU A 434 5.98 -88.94 -22.84
CA GLU A 434 6.59 -89.08 -21.48
C GLU A 434 7.88 -88.19 -21.34
N LYS A 435 8.44 -88.04 -20.11
CA LYS A 435 9.88 -87.91 -19.70
C LYS A 435 10.79 -86.74 -20.18
N THR A 436 11.80 -86.25 -19.43
CA THR A 436 12.11 -86.17 -17.96
C THR A 436 13.29 -85.19 -17.69
N ASP A 437 13.29 -84.59 -16.49
CA ASP A 437 14.39 -84.32 -15.53
C ASP A 437 15.69 -83.51 -15.85
N ASP A 438 16.24 -82.97 -14.76
CA ASP A 438 17.62 -82.57 -14.43
C ASP A 438 18.26 -81.31 -15.07
N GLN A 439 18.58 -80.25 -14.28
CA GLN A 439 19.74 -80.03 -13.37
C GLN A 439 21.02 -79.66 -14.16
N GLN A 440 21.64 -78.46 -14.05
CA GLN A 440 22.16 -77.66 -12.91
C GLN A 440 23.67 -77.90 -12.71
N ALA A 441 24.45 -76.81 -12.53
CA ALA A 441 25.94 -76.78 -12.41
C ALA A 441 26.68 -77.24 -13.70
N GLU A 442 27.98 -77.01 -13.97
CA GLU A 442 28.97 -75.93 -13.72
C GLU A 442 30.17 -76.20 -14.72
N GLU A 443 31.23 -75.41 -14.96
CA GLU A 443 31.81 -74.20 -14.33
C GLU A 443 32.60 -73.36 -15.40
N ASP A 444 33.52 -72.49 -14.94
CA ASP A 444 34.81 -72.09 -15.55
C ASP A 444 34.97 -71.16 -16.80
N TYR A 445 35.21 -69.88 -16.50
CA TYR A 445 36.49 -69.18 -16.68
C TYR A 445 37.10 -68.91 -18.09
N ALA A 446 36.77 -67.71 -18.60
CA ALA A 446 37.64 -66.70 -19.25
C ALA A 446 38.98 -67.09 -19.96
N ARG A 447 39.19 -66.52 -21.18
CA ARG A 447 40.30 -65.56 -21.51
C ARG A 447 40.43 -65.24 -23.01
N ARG A 448 40.17 -63.98 -23.40
CA ARG A 448 40.79 -63.12 -24.46
C ARG A 448 39.81 -61.98 -24.81
N SER A 449 40.07 -60.73 -24.37
CA SER A 449 40.86 -59.69 -25.07
C SER A 449 40.22 -59.28 -26.41
N GLU A 450 39.47 -58.18 -26.47
CA GLU A 450 39.97 -56.79 -26.59
C GLU A 450 40.73 -56.53 -27.90
N GLU A 451 40.02 -56.27 -29.00
CA GLU A 451 40.52 -55.49 -30.16
C GLU A 451 39.44 -55.18 -31.23
N GLU A 452 38.36 -54.44 -30.90
CA GLU A 452 37.72 -53.56 -31.91
C GLU A 452 36.99 -52.35 -31.27
N TYR A 453 37.78 -51.43 -30.73
CA TYR A 453 37.30 -50.15 -30.22
C TYR A 453 36.97 -49.20 -31.40
N ASN A 454 35.67 -49.02 -31.67
CA ASN A 454 35.04 -48.12 -32.66
C ASN A 454 35.01 -48.55 -34.14
N ARG A 455 33.86 -49.13 -34.54
CA ARG A 455 33.15 -48.68 -35.76
C ARG A 455 31.71 -48.28 -35.39
N LEU A 456 31.25 -47.15 -35.92
CA LEU A 456 30.05 -46.46 -35.46
C LEU A 456 28.91 -46.51 -36.48
N THR A 457 27.69 -46.80 -35.98
CA THR A 457 26.35 -46.55 -36.58
C THR A 457 25.88 -47.34 -37.81
N GLN A 458 24.56 -47.63 -37.78
CA GLN A 458 23.66 -48.16 -38.83
C GLN A 458 23.79 -49.67 -39.12
N GLN A 459 22.74 -50.52 -38.99
CA GLN A 459 21.30 -50.30 -38.67
C GLN A 459 20.74 -51.40 -37.71
N GLN A 460 19.47 -51.26 -37.30
CA GLN A 460 18.77 -51.98 -36.20
C GLN A 460 18.58 -53.49 -36.42
N PRO A 461 18.31 -54.29 -35.35
CA PRO A 461 16.92 -54.47 -34.86
C PRO A 461 16.73 -54.21 -33.34
N PRO A 462 15.50 -53.98 -32.86
CA PRO A 462 15.21 -53.69 -31.44
C PRO A 462 15.12 -54.96 -30.57
N LYS A 463 15.59 -54.89 -29.31
CA LYS A 463 15.34 -55.94 -28.31
C LYS A 463 15.34 -55.42 -26.86
N ALA A 464 14.21 -55.62 -26.19
CA ALA A 464 13.98 -55.59 -24.74
C ALA A 464 14.69 -54.53 -23.90
N GLU A 465 13.93 -53.51 -23.46
CA GLU A 465 14.35 -52.70 -22.31
C GLU A 465 14.44 -53.59 -21.05
N LYS A 466 15.62 -53.57 -20.42
CA LYS A 466 15.88 -54.22 -19.14
C LYS A 466 15.05 -53.50 -18.06
N PRO A 467 14.33 -54.22 -17.15
CA PRO A 467 13.53 -53.56 -16.12
C PRO A 467 14.40 -52.63 -15.28
N ALA A 468 13.87 -51.42 -15.01
CA ALA A 468 14.57 -50.41 -14.25
C ALA A 468 14.99 -50.94 -12.87
N GLN A 469 16.22 -50.63 -12.44
CA GLN A 469 16.62 -50.92 -11.07
C GLN A 469 15.70 -50.17 -10.10
N PRO A 470 15.29 -50.78 -8.97
CA PRO A 470 14.54 -50.06 -7.95
C PRO A 470 15.37 -48.90 -7.44
N SER A 471 14.96 -47.66 -7.72
CA SER A 471 15.57 -46.48 -7.13
C SER A 471 15.43 -46.56 -5.63
N THR A 472 16.54 -46.38 -4.90
CA THR A 472 16.50 -46.33 -3.43
C THR A 472 15.47 -45.29 -2.99
N PRO A 473 14.50 -45.64 -2.13
CA PRO A 473 13.40 -44.74 -1.82
C PRO A 473 13.96 -43.46 -1.19
N LYS A 474 13.61 -42.31 -1.77
CA LYS A 474 13.86 -41.02 -1.13
C LYS A 474 13.07 -41.03 0.18
N THR A 475 13.75 -40.86 1.31
CA THR A 475 13.13 -40.76 2.63
C THR A 475 13.68 -39.56 3.40
N GLY A 476 12.84 -39.00 4.27
CA GLY A 476 13.10 -37.79 5.03
C GLY A 476 13.12 -36.52 4.18
N TRP A 477 13.72 -35.46 4.73
CA TRP A 477 13.89 -34.18 4.04
C TRP A 477 14.83 -34.30 2.82
N LYS A 478 14.44 -33.69 1.70
CA LYS A 478 15.24 -33.50 0.48
C LYS A 478 15.06 -32.08 -0.03
N GLN A 479 16.11 -31.49 -0.60
CA GLN A 479 16.03 -30.21 -1.30
C GLN A 479 16.13 -30.45 -2.80
N GLU A 480 15.14 -30.00 -3.56
CA GLU A 480 15.04 -30.21 -5.02
C GLU A 480 14.65 -28.88 -5.67
N ASN A 481 15.41 -28.42 -6.67
CA ASN A 481 15.28 -27.11 -7.30
C ASN A 481 15.21 -25.93 -6.30
N GLY A 482 15.93 -26.03 -5.17
CA GLY A 482 15.97 -25.04 -4.09
C GLY A 482 14.83 -25.16 -3.06
N MET A 483 13.74 -25.84 -3.39
CA MET A 483 12.60 -26.07 -2.49
C MET A 483 12.84 -27.31 -1.61
N TRP A 484 12.35 -27.29 -0.37
CA TRP A 484 12.39 -28.45 0.52
C TRP A 484 11.13 -29.29 0.41
N TYR A 485 11.30 -30.61 0.41
CA TYR A 485 10.27 -31.63 0.36
C TYR A 485 10.54 -32.65 1.48
N PHE A 486 9.49 -33.32 1.95
CA PHE A 486 9.62 -34.45 2.86
C PHE A 486 9.02 -35.70 2.22
N TYR A 487 9.79 -36.79 2.22
CA TYR A 487 9.32 -38.10 1.77
C TYR A 487 9.17 -39.06 2.96
N ASN A 488 8.03 -39.73 3.02
CA ASN A 488 7.70 -40.72 4.02
C ASN A 488 8.53 -42.01 3.82
N THR A 489 8.43 -42.96 4.76
CA THR A 489 9.19 -44.23 4.73
C THR A 489 8.80 -45.17 3.58
N ASP A 490 7.61 -45.00 3.00
CA ASP A 490 7.13 -45.68 1.79
C ASP A 490 7.56 -44.97 0.48
N GLY A 491 8.27 -43.84 0.57
CA GLY A 491 8.65 -43.00 -0.57
C GLY A 491 7.56 -42.04 -1.05
N SER A 492 6.37 -42.01 -0.43
CA SER A 492 5.34 -41.02 -0.73
C SER A 492 5.75 -39.62 -0.28
N MET A 493 5.30 -38.59 -1.01
CA MET A 493 5.61 -37.19 -0.68
C MET A 493 4.57 -36.64 0.30
N ALA A 494 5.03 -36.04 1.41
CA ALA A 494 4.13 -35.47 2.41
C ALA A 494 3.52 -34.13 1.95
N THR A 495 2.27 -33.89 2.35
CA THR A 495 1.52 -32.64 2.12
C THR A 495 0.69 -32.30 3.37
N GLY A 496 0.44 -31.03 3.62
CA GLY A 496 -0.23 -30.55 4.83
C GLY A 496 0.71 -30.45 6.03
N TRP A 497 0.15 -30.56 7.24
CA TRP A 497 0.91 -30.49 8.48
C TRP A 497 1.74 -31.76 8.71
N LEU A 498 3.05 -31.59 8.93
CA LEU A 498 4.00 -32.65 9.29
C LEU A 498 4.63 -32.33 10.64
N GLN A 499 4.61 -33.29 11.57
CA GLN A 499 5.45 -33.23 12.77
C GLN A 499 6.76 -34.01 12.50
N ASN A 500 7.90 -33.36 12.69
CA ASN A 500 9.22 -33.99 12.52
C ASN A 500 10.20 -33.46 13.58
N ASN A 501 10.87 -34.37 14.30
CA ASN A 501 11.83 -34.07 15.37
C ASN A 501 11.30 -33.04 16.39
N GLY A 502 10.04 -33.20 16.83
CA GLY A 502 9.36 -32.32 17.80
C GLY A 502 8.85 -30.99 17.24
N SER A 503 9.28 -30.58 16.05
CA SER A 503 8.78 -29.38 15.36
C SER A 503 7.63 -29.69 14.41
N TRP A 504 6.71 -28.74 14.24
CA TRP A 504 5.70 -28.77 13.19
C TRP A 504 6.18 -28.02 11.95
N TYR A 505 5.83 -28.51 10.77
CA TYR A 505 6.11 -27.95 9.46
C TYR A 505 4.83 -28.02 8.62
N TYR A 506 4.73 -27.18 7.59
CA TYR A 506 3.65 -27.29 6.60
C TYR A 506 4.23 -27.50 5.20
N LEU A 507 3.77 -28.54 4.52
CA LEU A 507 4.08 -28.83 3.13
C LEU A 507 2.86 -28.42 2.28
N ASN A 508 3.09 -27.63 1.23
CA ASN A 508 2.02 -27.21 0.32
C ASN A 508 1.43 -28.41 -0.46
N SER A 509 0.35 -28.18 -1.21
CA SER A 509 -0.29 -29.23 -2.04
C SER A 509 0.61 -29.82 -3.12
N ASN A 510 1.71 -29.15 -3.48
CA ASN A 510 2.77 -29.65 -4.36
C ASN A 510 3.94 -30.30 -3.60
N GLY A 511 3.81 -30.54 -2.28
CA GLY A 511 4.83 -31.11 -1.40
C GLY A 511 5.92 -30.14 -0.93
N ALA A 512 5.97 -28.92 -1.44
CA ALA A 512 7.04 -27.97 -1.10
C ALA A 512 6.79 -27.29 0.25
N MET A 513 7.81 -27.21 1.11
CA MET A 513 7.75 -26.63 2.44
C MET A 513 7.37 -25.13 2.42
N ALA A 514 6.44 -24.73 3.27
CA ALA A 514 6.04 -23.34 3.48
C ALA A 514 6.96 -22.62 4.47
N THR A 515 7.08 -21.31 4.29
CA THR A 515 7.77 -20.36 5.18
C THR A 515 6.97 -19.05 5.22
N GLY A 516 7.11 -18.27 6.28
CA GLY A 516 6.32 -17.06 6.54
C GLY A 516 4.89 -17.37 7.02
N TRP A 517 3.98 -16.41 6.81
CA TRP A 517 2.58 -16.53 7.20
C TRP A 517 1.81 -17.56 6.35
N LEU A 518 1.10 -18.46 7.02
CA LEU A 518 0.20 -19.45 6.45
C LEU A 518 -1.20 -19.28 7.03
N GLN A 519 -2.22 -19.23 6.17
CA GLN A 519 -3.61 -19.41 6.59
C GLN A 519 -4.03 -20.86 6.36
N ASN A 520 -4.52 -21.53 7.40
CA ASN A 520 -5.01 -22.90 7.33
C ASN A 520 -6.27 -23.05 8.21
N ASN A 521 -7.34 -23.61 7.65
CA ASN A 521 -8.62 -23.83 8.33
C ASN A 521 -9.16 -22.60 9.09
N GLY A 522 -9.03 -21.41 8.51
CA GLY A 522 -9.45 -20.13 9.09
C GLY A 522 -8.49 -19.52 10.13
N SER A 523 -7.52 -20.28 10.64
CA SER A 523 -6.47 -19.81 11.54
C SER A 523 -5.23 -19.34 10.77
N TRP A 524 -4.53 -18.35 11.31
CA TRP A 524 -3.20 -17.95 10.84
C TRP A 524 -2.11 -18.63 11.66
N TYR A 525 -1.02 -18.97 11.01
CA TYR A 525 0.19 -19.60 11.58
C TYR A 525 1.41 -18.91 10.98
N TYR A 526 2.54 -18.94 11.68
CA TYR A 526 3.82 -18.48 11.13
C TYR A 526 4.82 -19.63 11.09
N LEU A 527 5.42 -19.86 9.92
CA LEU A 527 6.52 -20.81 9.73
C LEU A 527 7.82 -20.00 9.62
N ASN A 528 8.81 -20.34 10.45
CA ASN A 528 10.12 -19.72 10.43
C ASN A 528 10.86 -19.98 9.09
N ALA A 529 12.00 -19.32 8.87
CA ALA A 529 12.78 -19.47 7.64
C ALA A 529 13.32 -20.91 7.39
N ASN A 530 13.41 -21.73 8.43
CA ASN A 530 13.71 -23.16 8.38
C ASN A 530 12.45 -24.05 8.24
N GLY A 531 11.26 -23.46 8.06
CA GLY A 531 9.98 -24.14 7.97
C GLY A 531 9.32 -24.53 9.29
N SER A 532 9.97 -24.37 10.44
CA SER A 532 9.37 -24.77 11.72
C SER A 532 8.30 -23.77 12.19
N MET A 533 7.17 -24.27 12.67
CA MET A 533 6.07 -23.48 13.18
C MET A 533 6.47 -22.69 14.44
N ALA A 534 6.20 -21.40 14.47
CA ALA A 534 6.45 -20.52 15.61
C ALA A 534 5.32 -20.60 16.66
N THR A 535 5.69 -20.39 17.92
CA THR A 535 4.79 -20.25 19.07
C THR A 535 5.32 -19.15 19.99
N GLY A 536 4.45 -18.57 20.82
CA GLY A 536 4.77 -17.41 21.66
C GLY A 536 4.81 -16.09 20.89
N TRP A 537 5.55 -15.11 21.40
CA TRP A 537 5.70 -13.79 20.79
C TRP A 537 6.59 -13.83 19.55
N LEU A 538 6.09 -13.24 18.46
CA LEU A 538 6.79 -13.04 17.19
C LEU A 538 6.82 -11.56 16.85
N GLN A 539 8.00 -11.02 16.50
CA GLN A 539 8.09 -9.73 15.83
C GLN A 539 8.22 -9.94 14.31
N ASN A 540 7.34 -9.30 13.53
CA ASN A 540 7.33 -9.39 12.07
C ASN A 540 6.98 -8.02 11.47
N ASN A 541 7.79 -7.53 10.54
CA ASN A 541 7.63 -6.23 9.87
C ASN A 541 7.38 -5.04 10.83
N GLY A 542 8.02 -5.05 12.01
CA GLY A 542 7.88 -4.03 13.06
C GLY A 542 6.79 -4.33 14.09
N SER A 543 5.69 -4.95 13.68
CA SER A 543 4.58 -5.37 14.55
C SER A 543 4.92 -6.59 15.41
N TRP A 544 4.30 -6.66 16.59
CA TRP A 544 4.32 -7.85 17.46
C TRP A 544 3.03 -8.65 17.31
N TYR A 545 3.17 -9.97 17.28
CA TYR A 545 2.10 -10.95 17.17
C TYR A 545 2.28 -12.01 18.26
N TYR A 546 1.20 -12.69 18.66
CA TYR A 546 1.29 -13.84 19.54
C TYR A 546 0.71 -15.09 18.88
N LEU A 547 1.51 -16.16 18.81
CA LEU A 547 1.12 -17.46 18.32
C LEU A 547 0.85 -18.37 19.53
N ASN A 548 -0.32 -18.98 19.59
CA ASN A 548 -0.71 -19.87 20.68
C ASN A 548 0.16 -21.17 20.68
N ALA A 549 0.04 -22.00 21.72
CA ALA A 549 0.84 -23.23 21.85
C ALA A 549 0.59 -24.27 20.72
N ASN A 550 -0.55 -24.19 20.04
CA ASN A 550 -0.90 -24.94 18.83
C ASN A 550 -0.47 -24.24 17.52
N GLY A 551 0.25 -23.11 17.61
CA GLY A 551 0.70 -22.28 16.49
C GLY A 551 -0.31 -21.27 15.95
N SER A 552 -1.59 -21.29 16.36
CA SER A 552 -2.58 -20.37 15.80
C SER A 552 -2.42 -18.96 16.37
N MET A 553 -2.43 -17.94 15.51
CA MET A 553 -2.35 -16.53 15.89
C MET A 553 -3.50 -16.12 16.82
N ALA A 554 -3.19 -15.39 17.89
CA ALA A 554 -4.16 -14.82 18.82
C ALA A 554 -4.71 -13.48 18.31
N THR A 555 -5.97 -13.19 18.67
CA THR A 555 -6.65 -11.91 18.46
C THR A 555 -7.50 -11.59 19.69
N GLY A 556 -7.77 -10.32 19.95
CA GLY A 556 -8.45 -9.84 21.15
C GLY A 556 -7.54 -9.82 22.39
N TRP A 557 -8.13 -9.91 23.57
CA TRP A 557 -7.42 -9.88 24.85
C TRP A 557 -6.63 -11.17 25.10
N LEU A 558 -5.33 -11.02 25.34
CA LEU A 558 -4.40 -12.10 25.72
C LEU A 558 -3.87 -11.83 27.14
N GLN A 559 -3.90 -12.83 28.02
CA GLN A 559 -3.11 -12.80 29.25
C GLN A 559 -1.82 -13.60 29.04
N ASN A 560 -0.66 -12.97 29.26
CA ASN A 560 0.65 -13.59 29.14
C ASN A 560 1.54 -13.16 30.33
N ASN A 561 2.09 -14.14 31.06
CA ASN A 561 2.95 -13.93 32.23
C ASN A 561 2.36 -12.95 33.28
N GLY A 562 1.04 -13.01 33.49
CA GLY A 562 0.31 -12.16 34.45
C GLY A 562 -0.10 -10.79 33.91
N SER A 563 0.52 -10.30 32.83
CA SER A 563 0.12 -9.06 32.15
C SER A 563 -0.97 -9.33 31.11
N TRP A 564 -1.84 -8.34 30.88
CA TRP A 564 -2.80 -8.36 29.78
C TRP A 564 -2.27 -7.57 28.59
N TYR A 565 -2.54 -8.06 27.40
CA TYR A 565 -2.21 -7.45 26.11
C TYR A 565 -3.45 -7.49 25.22
N TYR A 566 -3.53 -6.63 24.22
CA TYR A 566 -4.58 -6.70 23.20
C TYR A 566 -3.96 -6.87 21.81
N LEU A 567 -4.42 -7.89 21.09
CA LEU A 567 -4.08 -8.13 19.69
C LEU A 567 -5.26 -7.70 18.82
N ASN A 568 -5.03 -6.93 17.77
CA ASN A 568 -6.07 -6.47 16.86
C ASN A 568 -6.61 -7.61 15.98
N ALA A 569 -7.60 -7.33 15.12
CA ALA A 569 -8.25 -8.34 14.28
C ALA A 569 -7.31 -8.98 13.22
N ASN A 570 -6.23 -8.28 12.87
CA ASN A 570 -5.11 -8.77 12.05
C ASN A 570 -3.97 -9.40 12.88
N GLY A 571 -4.11 -9.47 14.21
CA GLY A 571 -3.17 -10.11 15.14
C GLY A 571 -2.02 -9.24 15.64
N ASP A 572 -1.89 -7.99 15.20
CA ASP A 572 -0.84 -7.10 15.71
C ASP A 572 -1.16 -6.53 17.10
N MET A 573 -0.14 -6.31 17.91
CA MET A 573 -0.26 -5.87 19.29
C MET A 573 -0.58 -4.36 19.39
N ALA A 574 -1.70 -4.03 20.00
CA ALA A 574 -2.11 -2.66 20.24
C ALA A 574 -1.27 -1.98 21.34
N THR A 575 -1.06 -0.68 21.18
CA THR A 575 -0.44 0.22 22.18
C THR A 575 -1.21 1.55 22.21
N GLY A 576 -1.10 2.29 23.31
CA GLY A 576 -1.87 3.51 23.56
C GLY A 576 -3.32 3.25 23.97
N TRP A 577 -4.21 4.20 23.67
CA TRP A 577 -5.62 4.12 24.03
C TRP A 577 -6.41 3.14 23.14
N LEU A 578 -7.05 2.16 23.79
CA LEU A 578 -7.94 1.18 23.18
C LEU A 578 -9.37 1.39 23.69
N GLN A 579 -10.36 1.50 22.79
CA GLN A 579 -11.77 1.41 23.17
C GLN A 579 -12.29 -0.01 22.93
N TYR A 580 -12.80 -0.67 23.97
CA TYR A 580 -13.30 -2.04 23.91
C TYR A 580 -14.58 -2.18 24.75
N ASN A 581 -15.64 -2.74 24.16
CA ASN A 581 -16.97 -2.92 24.77
C ASN A 581 -17.52 -1.67 25.51
N GLY A 582 -17.23 -0.47 24.98
CA GLY A 582 -17.68 0.82 25.52
C GLY A 582 -16.73 1.44 26.55
N SER A 583 -15.85 0.65 27.18
CA SER A 583 -14.80 1.13 28.07
C SER A 583 -13.55 1.54 27.30
N TRP A 584 -12.78 2.49 27.87
CA TRP A 584 -11.42 2.77 27.43
C TRP A 584 -10.40 2.01 28.29
N TYR A 585 -9.29 1.63 27.68
CA TYR A 585 -8.15 0.94 28.27
C TYR A 585 -6.87 1.62 27.77
N TYR A 586 -5.80 1.60 28.56
CA TYR A 586 -4.49 2.08 28.14
C TYR A 586 -3.50 0.93 28.08
N LEU A 587 -2.90 0.72 26.91
CA LEU A 587 -1.88 -0.28 26.62
C LEU A 587 -0.54 0.45 26.59
N ASN A 588 0.41 0.08 27.42
CA ASN A 588 1.73 0.71 27.49
C ASN A 588 2.53 0.50 26.19
N ALA A 589 3.69 1.16 26.06
CA ALA A 589 4.54 1.04 24.86
C ALA A 589 5.06 -0.40 24.59
N ASN A 590 5.08 -1.27 25.61
CA ASN A 590 5.39 -2.70 25.44
C ASN A 590 4.15 -3.58 25.24
N GLY A 591 2.96 -2.97 25.09
CA GLY A 591 1.67 -3.64 24.93
C GLY A 591 0.98 -4.11 26.22
N ASP A 592 1.62 -3.96 27.39
CA ASP A 592 1.02 -4.34 28.67
C ASP A 592 -0.06 -3.35 29.13
N MET A 593 -1.22 -3.86 29.51
CA MET A 593 -2.38 -3.07 29.95
C MET A 593 -2.12 -2.40 31.31
N ALA A 594 -2.19 -1.08 31.33
CA ALA A 594 -2.02 -0.28 32.54
C ALA A 594 -3.21 -0.38 33.50
N THR A 595 -2.93 -0.22 34.80
CA THR A 595 -3.92 -0.08 35.88
C THR A 595 -3.47 1.01 36.85
N GLY A 596 -4.41 1.65 37.55
CA GLY A 596 -4.13 2.80 38.41
C GLY A 596 -3.94 4.10 37.62
N TRP A 597 -3.04 4.97 38.09
CA TRP A 597 -2.79 6.28 37.49
C TRP A 597 -1.92 6.20 36.23
N VAL A 598 -2.39 6.79 35.12
CA VAL A 598 -1.64 7.00 33.87
C VAL A 598 -1.61 8.49 33.56
N LYS A 599 -0.45 9.01 33.13
CA LYS A 599 -0.33 10.34 32.51
C LYS A 599 -0.12 10.16 31.01
N ASP A 600 -0.95 10.80 30.21
CA ASP A 600 -0.79 10.89 28.76
C ASP A 600 -0.79 12.38 28.36
N GLY A 601 0.29 12.80 27.68
CA GLY A 601 0.65 14.21 27.57
C GLY A 601 0.73 14.87 28.95
N ASP A 602 -0.09 15.89 29.18
CA ASP A 602 -0.24 16.57 30.48
C ASP A 602 -1.46 16.16 31.30
N THR A 603 -2.28 15.27 30.77
CA THR A 603 -3.51 14.84 31.40
C THR A 603 -3.29 13.56 32.21
N TRP A 604 -3.81 13.54 33.45
CA TRP A 604 -3.89 12.32 34.25
C TRP A 604 -5.23 11.62 34.06
N TYR A 605 -5.18 10.29 34.06
CA TYR A 605 -6.31 9.37 33.93
C TYR A 605 -6.21 8.28 35.00
N TYR A 606 -7.33 7.66 35.35
CA TYR A 606 -7.35 6.53 36.27
C TYR A 606 -8.02 5.30 35.64
N LEU A 607 -7.24 4.22 35.54
CA LEU A 607 -7.66 2.90 35.09
C LEU A 607 -7.95 2.03 36.33
N GLU A 608 -9.05 1.31 36.33
CA GLU A 608 -9.41 0.38 37.40
C GLU A 608 -8.53 -0.88 37.39
N ALA A 609 -8.68 -1.76 38.39
CA ALA A 609 -7.96 -3.05 38.42
C ALA A 609 -8.32 -3.99 37.24
N SER A 610 -9.44 -3.71 36.57
CA SER A 610 -9.87 -4.34 35.31
C SER A 610 -9.22 -3.73 34.06
N GLY A 611 -8.43 -2.65 34.21
CA GLY A 611 -7.90 -1.84 33.11
C GLY A 611 -8.88 -0.80 32.54
N ALA A 612 -10.15 -0.81 32.96
CA ALA A 612 -11.16 0.11 32.44
C ALA A 612 -10.98 1.53 33.00
N MET A 613 -11.01 2.54 32.13
CA MET A 613 -10.87 3.95 32.49
C MET A 613 -12.12 4.48 33.18
N LYS A 614 -11.95 5.17 34.32
CA LYS A 614 -13.02 5.95 34.94
C LYS A 614 -13.32 7.22 34.14
N ALA A 615 -14.60 7.56 34.03
CA ALA A 615 -15.09 8.81 33.42
C ALA A 615 -16.35 9.32 34.15
N SER A 616 -16.60 10.63 34.07
CA SER A 616 -17.75 11.35 34.64
C SER A 616 -18.08 11.00 36.10
N GLN A 617 -17.07 10.86 36.96
CA GLN A 617 -17.28 10.36 38.33
C GLN A 617 -16.25 10.84 39.35
N TRP A 618 -16.73 10.97 40.59
CA TRP A 618 -15.91 11.01 41.79
C TRP A 618 -15.48 9.59 42.20
N PHE A 619 -14.24 9.43 42.63
CA PHE A 619 -13.70 8.15 43.13
C PHE A 619 -12.62 8.37 44.20
N LYS A 620 -12.37 7.36 45.03
CA LYS A 620 -11.41 7.43 46.15
C LYS A 620 -10.17 6.59 45.86
N VAL A 621 -8.97 7.16 46.05
CA VAL A 621 -7.68 6.44 45.97
C VAL A 621 -6.83 6.80 47.18
N SER A 622 -6.41 5.80 47.96
CA SER A 622 -5.62 5.98 49.20
C SER A 622 -6.19 7.07 50.12
N ASP A 623 -7.49 6.95 50.41
CA ASP A 623 -8.31 7.85 51.23
C ASP A 623 -8.51 9.29 50.75
N LYS A 624 -7.94 9.68 49.60
CA LYS A 624 -8.26 10.95 48.94
C LYS A 624 -9.33 10.78 47.86
N TRP A 625 -10.16 11.79 47.66
CA TRP A 625 -11.16 11.83 46.58
C TRP A 625 -10.61 12.60 45.37
N TYR A 626 -10.97 12.13 44.18
CA TYR A 626 -10.58 12.70 42.88
C TYR A 626 -11.80 12.68 41.95
N TYR A 627 -11.83 13.58 40.97
CA TYR A 627 -12.86 13.60 39.92
C TYR A 627 -12.24 13.49 38.53
N VAL A 628 -12.82 12.62 37.69
CA VAL A 628 -12.51 12.54 36.26
C VAL A 628 -13.73 12.92 35.43
N ASN A 629 -13.51 13.76 34.42
CA ASN A 629 -14.57 14.26 33.54
C ASN A 629 -15.02 13.22 32.50
N GLY A 630 -15.89 13.61 31.57
CA GLY A 630 -16.43 12.72 30.52
C GLY A 630 -15.41 12.18 29.50
N SER A 631 -14.19 12.71 29.44
CA SER A 631 -13.08 12.13 28.67
C SER A 631 -12.10 11.36 29.55
N GLY A 632 -12.42 11.12 30.82
CA GLY A 632 -11.54 10.46 31.81
C GLY A 632 -10.41 11.32 32.35
N ALA A 633 -10.34 12.60 31.95
CA ALA A 633 -9.30 13.52 32.38
C ALA A 633 -9.54 13.98 33.83
N LEU A 634 -8.50 13.90 34.65
CA LEU A 634 -8.48 14.37 36.03
C LEU A 634 -8.72 15.90 36.11
N ALA A 635 -9.71 16.31 36.90
CA ALA A 635 -9.90 17.71 37.24
C ALA A 635 -8.80 18.16 38.23
N VAL A 636 -8.09 19.25 37.91
CA VAL A 636 -7.04 19.85 38.77
C VAL A 636 -7.22 21.36 38.83
N ASN A 637 -6.87 21.99 39.97
CA ASN A 637 -6.95 23.43 40.21
C ASN A 637 -8.29 24.07 39.78
N THR A 638 -9.41 23.43 40.12
CA THR A 638 -10.75 23.82 39.66
C THR A 638 -11.83 23.45 40.69
N THR A 639 -13.09 23.72 40.39
CA THR A 639 -14.24 23.35 41.22
C THR A 639 -15.17 22.43 40.43
N VAL A 640 -15.59 21.32 41.04
CA VAL A 640 -16.54 20.35 40.46
C VAL A 640 -17.65 20.11 41.48
N ASP A 641 -18.91 20.22 41.06
CA ASP A 641 -20.10 20.05 41.92
C ASP A 641 -20.10 20.90 43.21
N SER A 642 -19.42 22.06 43.19
CA SER A 642 -19.12 22.96 44.33
C SER A 642 -17.96 22.55 45.25
N TYR A 643 -17.29 21.43 44.97
CA TYR A 643 -16.09 20.97 45.68
C TYR A 643 -14.80 21.41 44.96
N GLY A 644 -13.85 21.99 45.69
CA GLY A 644 -12.55 22.40 45.13
C GLY A 644 -11.59 21.22 44.98
N VAL A 645 -10.84 21.16 43.87
CA VAL A 645 -9.76 20.18 43.68
C VAL A 645 -8.42 20.89 43.46
N ASN A 646 -7.38 20.41 44.14
CA ASN A 646 -6.06 21.02 44.14
C ASN A 646 -5.23 20.64 42.88
N ALA A 647 -3.94 21.01 42.85
CA ALA A 647 -3.04 20.75 41.72
C ALA A 647 -2.80 19.25 41.44
N ASN A 648 -3.01 18.38 42.43
CA ASN A 648 -2.95 16.92 42.30
C ASN A 648 -4.32 16.30 41.95
N GLY A 649 -5.35 17.13 41.76
CA GLY A 649 -6.74 16.70 41.57
C GLY A 649 -7.42 16.13 42.81
N GLU A 650 -6.81 16.30 43.98
CA GLU A 650 -7.36 15.86 45.26
C GLU A 650 -8.42 16.86 45.73
N TRP A 651 -9.57 16.37 46.20
CA TRP A 651 -10.58 17.19 46.86
C TRP A 651 -10.00 17.89 48.09
N VAL A 652 -10.25 19.20 48.18
CA VAL A 652 -9.99 20.06 49.34
C VAL A 652 -11.30 20.72 49.80
N ASN A 653 -11.42 20.90 51.11
CA ASN A 653 -12.59 21.43 51.80
C ASN A 653 -12.25 22.75 52.50
#